data_AF-A0A212ERH4-F1
#
_entry.id   AF-A0A212ERH4-F1
#
_cell.length_a   1.000
_cell.length_b   1.000
_cell.length_c   1.000
_cell.angle_alpha   90.00
_cell.angle_beta   90.00
_cell.angle_gamma   90.00
#
_symmetry.space_group_name_H-M   'P 1'
#
loop_
_entity.id
_entity.type
_entity.pdbx_description
1 polymer ?
#
loop_
_entity_poly.entity_id
_entity_poly.type
_entity_poly.pdbx_seq_one_letter_code
_entity_poly.pdbx_strand_id
1 'polypeptide(L)'
;MSEGKDNLVPVIKVPTDERKLNLSKHFYNEFGCQPEFIVRVPGRVNLIGEHIDYCGYPVLPMALEQDILLAGSLIKEHKLLMRNTNSKYENFETELKSFNEIVITPDANGKPYWYNYMLCGIKGALEHLNNEVLYGLNMYVDGNIPPASGLSSSSALVSAACLAFLYAQKAVLNKIDIAGLCARCERYIGTQGGGMDQAIAFLAEKYCAQYITWNPTKATKVVLPEGASFVVAHSLAEVNKAATNDYNRRVAECRLAAKLLSLSIQTMSHTVITLGQVQKLLNKSLEEMIALVKETLPKDIYTKEEICAILNVSTDELDNFYLTPNTKQLSEFKLKQRALHVYEEARRVEDFKKICEKTNKCLNGTNGTSSVKEDINTLESLGKLMSESHESLKNLYECSHENLDRLVDISFQMNVHARLTGAGWGGCIVALCPREKVKEYIEALEDEFYIKHCNIDKSKANSYVFATSPNFGAESNQSEPKTEITAAKKRRIRRKRLRAAKQYKEVQNNICYCVAINTNKQTNSIDLRQTNSTTDLDNNILNKSTVTENKSVSDIKDSVRGAIEMLKEQEKSRDEVLAAREAKKLAKLKAKKKNEDTGNSVTKTQDTPKQGKNEKKNDKVEGQTSHTETKIDNSPNKDKDEVDRAVIIDNEAKENVKEREIVLAQRAAKKSLKGKKIDMPSEQVINATVNDVVNTLKDIVTVAREVKEVTDKVKAIDLGKKSEESQKSKAELKAERRAKQEAQRAAKQKEIEAKAKKTAEPPKPKEEKPVKTKVPEKPKPKMQKMNWFQNVPMEHEKEALKKIAINSNLHPAVIKLGVQLASRVVTGSNARCIAFLDALKKVVRDYSLPAKTEFARGLESQLAACVDFLWSMRHPAASQTNALKHFRHHLTQLPNNVDEFDAKKRLQEEIDRYIREQIDMAGEAISIAVRNKITPGDTILTYGCSSLIERILCEAHAAGVCFSTVVVGERGNRGPTEMLRRLATKGLNCVYADLSALSYVMKETDKVLVGAACLLASGAVVGAAGTLQTALLAKANNVPLLVACETHKFSDTVHTDAMIYHETGDPEDLIDKTDENSPLKDWQSNPNLNLLNLTYDVTPPSLVTAVVTELAILPCTSAPVVLRFKLSEYGI
;
A
#
# COMPACT_ATOMS: atom_id res chain seq x y z
N MET A 1 6.93 7.03 7.94
CA MET A 1 7.84 6.74 6.79
C MET A 1 8.39 5.30 6.88
N SER A 2 7.50 4.30 6.90
CA SER A 2 7.87 2.87 6.97
C SER A 2 7.28 2.08 5.80
N GLU A 3 6.01 2.28 5.46
CA GLU A 3 5.32 1.50 4.42
C GLU A 3 5.91 1.68 3.00
N GLY A 4 6.49 2.85 2.69
CA GLY A 4 7.32 3.04 1.48
C GLY A 4 8.66 2.28 1.49
N LYS A 5 8.99 1.63 2.62
CA LYS A 5 10.00 0.59 2.89
C LYS A 5 9.63 -0.79 2.35
N ASP A 6 8.46 -1.25 2.77
CA ASP A 6 8.09 -2.66 2.71
C ASP A 6 7.69 -3.13 1.31
N ASN A 7 7.22 -2.19 0.46
CA ASN A 7 6.97 -2.40 -0.96
C ASN A 7 8.22 -2.33 -1.86
N LEU A 8 9.37 -1.87 -1.35
CA LEU A 8 10.64 -1.90 -2.08
C LEU A 8 11.35 -3.25 -1.88
N VAL A 9 12.30 -3.56 -2.76
CA VAL A 9 13.17 -4.73 -2.57
C VAL A 9 14.04 -4.50 -1.32
N PRO A 10 13.96 -5.36 -0.29
CA PRO A 10 14.58 -5.12 1.02
C PRO A 10 16.11 -5.05 0.93
N VAL A 11 16.69 -4.17 1.76
CA VAL A 11 18.15 -4.02 1.90
C VAL A 11 18.65 -4.81 3.11
N ILE A 12 19.33 -5.93 2.85
CA ILE A 12 20.04 -6.75 3.85
C ILE A 12 21.35 -6.06 4.27
N LYS A 13 21.74 -6.24 5.55
CA LYS A 13 22.77 -5.44 6.24
C LYS A 13 23.96 -6.30 6.65
N VAL A 14 25.02 -6.24 5.83
CA VAL A 14 26.30 -6.94 5.97
C VAL A 14 26.19 -8.47 5.80
N PRO A 15 26.83 -9.08 4.79
CA PRO A 15 26.84 -10.52 4.65
C PRO A 15 27.52 -11.23 5.85
N THR A 16 26.79 -12.12 6.50
CA THR A 16 27.31 -13.11 7.48
C THR A 16 27.34 -14.52 6.91
N ASP A 17 27.20 -14.64 5.60
CA ASP A 17 26.94 -15.86 4.82
C ASP A 17 28.18 -16.22 4.00
N GLU A 18 28.63 -17.46 4.14
CA GLU A 18 29.85 -17.97 3.49
C GLU A 18 29.76 -17.95 1.97
N ARG A 19 28.58 -18.22 1.40
CA ARG A 19 28.38 -18.21 -0.06
C ARG A 19 28.57 -16.81 -0.64
N LYS A 20 28.02 -15.79 0.05
CA LYS A 20 28.18 -14.37 -0.31
C LYS A 20 29.63 -13.89 -0.11
N LEU A 21 30.33 -14.39 0.91
CA LEU A 21 31.76 -14.14 1.11
C LEU A 21 32.62 -14.77 0.00
N ASN A 22 32.30 -16.00 -0.42
CA ASN A 22 33.03 -16.68 -1.49
C ASN A 22 32.80 -16.00 -2.85
N LEU A 23 31.56 -15.64 -3.20
CA LEU A 23 31.27 -14.81 -4.38
C LEU A 23 32.06 -13.49 -4.37
N SER A 24 32.20 -12.84 -3.21
CA SER A 24 32.99 -11.60 -3.07
C SER A 24 34.51 -11.83 -3.30
N LYS A 25 35.05 -13.02 -3.00
CA LYS A 25 36.43 -13.40 -3.35
C LYS A 25 36.59 -13.60 -4.85
N HIS A 26 35.66 -14.33 -5.49
CA HIS A 26 35.68 -14.55 -6.94
C HIS A 26 35.59 -13.22 -7.71
N PHE A 27 34.67 -12.34 -7.30
CA PHE A 27 34.54 -10.99 -7.84
C PHE A 27 35.85 -10.19 -7.73
N TYR A 28 36.51 -10.21 -6.56
CA TYR A 28 37.77 -9.49 -6.34
C TYR A 28 38.95 -10.05 -7.14
N ASN A 29 39.04 -11.38 -7.28
CA ASN A 29 40.10 -12.03 -8.04
C ASN A 29 40.01 -11.74 -9.55
N GLU A 30 38.80 -11.55 -10.07
CA GLU A 30 38.53 -11.25 -11.49
C GLU A 30 38.65 -9.75 -11.79
N PHE A 31 37.99 -8.89 -11.00
CA PHE A 31 37.85 -7.47 -11.30
C PHE A 31 38.79 -6.55 -10.49
N GLY A 32 39.66 -7.11 -9.64
CA GLY A 32 40.61 -6.36 -8.80
C GLY A 32 39.99 -5.45 -7.73
N CYS A 33 38.66 -5.41 -7.62
CA CYS A 33 37.90 -4.52 -6.75
C CYS A 33 36.85 -5.30 -5.94
N GLN A 34 36.38 -4.72 -4.84
CA GLN A 34 35.30 -5.33 -4.04
C GLN A 34 33.93 -4.97 -4.67
N PRO A 35 32.94 -5.86 -4.64
CA PRO A 35 31.60 -5.53 -5.14
C PRO A 35 30.94 -4.44 -4.28
N GLU A 36 30.30 -3.48 -4.93
CA GLU A 36 29.59 -2.37 -4.28
C GLU A 36 28.20 -2.81 -3.78
N PHE A 37 27.60 -3.80 -4.44
CA PHE A 37 26.32 -4.39 -4.06
C PHE A 37 26.25 -5.88 -4.41
N ILE A 38 25.35 -6.60 -3.76
CA ILE A 38 24.99 -7.99 -4.11
C ILE A 38 23.48 -8.13 -4.04
N VAL A 39 22.84 -8.53 -5.15
CA VAL A 39 21.41 -8.87 -5.18
C VAL A 39 21.21 -10.38 -5.02
N ARG A 40 20.06 -10.76 -4.45
CA ARG A 40 19.61 -12.15 -4.24
C ARG A 40 18.22 -12.29 -4.83
N VAL A 41 17.99 -13.29 -5.67
CA VAL A 41 16.64 -13.60 -6.21
C VAL A 41 16.39 -15.10 -6.13
N PRO A 42 15.37 -15.56 -5.38
CA PRO A 42 15.11 -16.99 -5.19
C PRO A 42 14.52 -17.66 -6.43
N GLY A 43 14.76 -18.97 -6.55
CA GLY A 43 13.94 -19.87 -7.36
C GLY A 43 12.59 -20.12 -6.68
N ARG A 44 11.71 -20.87 -7.35
CA ARG A 44 10.35 -21.11 -6.84
C ARG A 44 9.84 -22.50 -7.17
N VAL A 45 8.94 -22.99 -6.33
CA VAL A 45 8.11 -24.17 -6.61
C VAL A 45 6.66 -23.75 -6.72
N ASN A 46 5.94 -24.27 -7.71
CA ASN A 46 4.52 -24.03 -7.87
C ASN A 46 3.76 -25.16 -7.16
N LEU A 47 2.96 -24.86 -6.14
CA LEU A 47 2.28 -25.93 -5.39
C LEU A 47 1.12 -26.50 -6.23
N ILE A 48 0.34 -25.62 -6.86
CA ILE A 48 -0.75 -25.96 -7.79
C ILE A 48 -1.12 -24.73 -8.63
N GLY A 49 -1.60 -24.93 -9.87
CA GLY A 49 -1.84 -23.84 -10.82
C GLY A 49 -0.77 -23.75 -11.91
N GLU A 50 -0.43 -24.85 -12.58
CA GLU A 50 0.52 -24.82 -13.68
C GLU A 50 -0.13 -24.30 -14.98
N HIS A 51 0.64 -23.67 -15.87
CA HIS A 51 0.21 -23.27 -17.22
C HIS A 51 -1.05 -22.38 -17.35
N ILE A 52 -1.64 -21.94 -16.23
CA ILE A 52 -2.82 -21.07 -16.21
C ILE A 52 -2.48 -19.58 -15.98
N ASP A 53 -1.23 -19.24 -15.67
CA ASP A 53 -0.82 -17.87 -15.37
C ASP A 53 -0.88 -16.94 -16.60
N TYR A 54 -0.35 -17.38 -17.74
CA TYR A 54 -0.55 -16.72 -19.03
C TYR A 54 -2.01 -16.79 -19.54
N CYS A 55 -2.81 -17.72 -19.01
CA CYS A 55 -4.25 -17.75 -19.25
C CYS A 55 -5.01 -16.71 -18.40
N GLY A 56 -4.35 -15.99 -17.49
CA GLY A 56 -4.92 -14.95 -16.65
C GLY A 56 -5.57 -15.45 -15.36
N TYR A 57 -5.29 -16.69 -14.95
CA TYR A 57 -5.84 -17.30 -13.73
C TYR A 57 -4.89 -17.23 -12.52
N PRO A 58 -5.42 -17.30 -11.29
CA PRO A 58 -4.61 -17.33 -10.09
C PRO A 58 -3.73 -18.59 -10.00
N VAL A 59 -2.59 -18.47 -9.32
CA VAL A 59 -1.63 -19.55 -9.09
C VAL A 59 -1.12 -19.56 -7.64
N LEU A 60 -0.63 -20.69 -7.14
CA LEU A 60 -0.24 -20.85 -5.73
C LEU A 60 1.22 -21.32 -5.53
N PRO A 61 2.23 -20.52 -5.91
CA PRO A 61 3.64 -20.83 -5.69
C PRO A 61 4.20 -20.39 -4.32
N MET A 62 5.41 -20.87 -4.02
CA MET A 62 6.27 -20.37 -2.95
C MET A 62 7.74 -20.25 -3.39
N ALA A 63 8.49 -19.30 -2.82
CA ALA A 63 9.92 -19.17 -3.06
C ALA A 63 10.73 -20.22 -2.29
N LEU A 64 11.84 -20.67 -2.90
CA LEU A 64 12.77 -21.66 -2.37
C LEU A 64 13.92 -21.03 -1.59
N GLU A 65 14.74 -21.88 -0.96
CA GLU A 65 16.03 -21.49 -0.39
C GLU A 65 17.13 -21.33 -1.44
N GLN A 66 17.04 -22.07 -2.55
CA GLN A 66 17.92 -21.91 -3.70
C GLN A 66 17.67 -20.57 -4.40
N ASP A 67 18.74 -19.85 -4.73
CA ASP A 67 18.69 -18.51 -5.30
C ASP A 67 19.85 -18.22 -6.27
N ILE A 68 19.65 -17.17 -7.08
CA ILE A 68 20.70 -16.50 -7.84
C ILE A 68 21.24 -15.35 -6.98
N LEU A 69 22.55 -15.34 -6.77
CA LEU A 69 23.31 -14.20 -6.28
C LEU A 69 24.01 -13.52 -7.45
N LEU A 70 23.97 -12.19 -7.49
CA LEU A 70 24.68 -11.38 -8.47
C LEU A 70 25.38 -10.25 -7.72
N ALA A 71 26.72 -10.29 -7.72
CA ALA A 71 27.58 -9.24 -7.16
C ALA A 71 27.96 -8.25 -8.26
N GLY A 72 27.96 -6.95 -7.96
CA GLY A 72 28.20 -5.89 -8.95
C GLY A 72 29.08 -4.73 -8.46
N SER A 73 29.80 -4.09 -9.38
CA SER A 73 30.47 -2.80 -9.19
C SER A 73 30.32 -1.91 -10.43
N LEU A 74 30.33 -0.60 -10.21
CA LEU A 74 30.06 0.42 -11.23
C LEU A 74 31.30 0.70 -12.09
N ILE A 75 31.07 0.88 -13.39
CA ILE A 75 32.08 1.24 -14.39
C ILE A 75 31.71 2.63 -14.97
N LYS A 76 32.71 3.47 -15.28
CA LYS A 76 32.45 4.79 -15.91
C LYS A 76 32.20 4.65 -17.41
N GLU A 77 32.92 3.73 -18.03
CA GLU A 77 32.75 3.26 -19.39
C GLU A 77 31.39 2.56 -19.53
N HIS A 78 30.69 2.82 -20.63
CA HIS A 78 29.42 2.16 -20.96
C HIS A 78 29.67 0.71 -21.44
N LYS A 79 30.05 -0.17 -20.52
CA LYS A 79 30.33 -1.59 -20.75
C LYS A 79 29.61 -2.50 -19.76
N LEU A 80 29.37 -3.73 -20.17
CA LEU A 80 28.83 -4.81 -19.36
C LEU A 80 29.82 -5.98 -19.38
N LEU A 81 30.37 -6.36 -18.22
CA LEU A 81 31.20 -7.55 -18.07
C LEU A 81 30.43 -8.55 -17.22
N MET A 82 30.20 -9.75 -17.76
CA MET A 82 29.41 -10.82 -17.13
C MET A 82 30.27 -12.05 -16.89
N ARG A 83 30.19 -12.60 -15.67
CA ARG A 83 31.01 -13.69 -15.16
C ARG A 83 30.17 -14.65 -14.32
N ASN A 84 30.63 -15.89 -14.15
CA ASN A 84 29.93 -16.92 -13.39
C ASN A 84 30.89 -17.71 -12.50
N THR A 85 30.46 -18.17 -11.32
CA THR A 85 31.26 -19.06 -10.46
C THR A 85 31.39 -20.47 -11.03
N ASN A 86 30.45 -20.91 -11.88
CA ASN A 86 30.48 -22.20 -12.55
C ASN A 86 31.02 -22.06 -13.98
N SER A 87 32.17 -22.67 -14.25
CA SER A 87 32.88 -22.63 -15.54
C SER A 87 32.15 -23.32 -16.71
N LYS A 88 31.00 -23.98 -16.49
CA LYS A 88 30.05 -24.38 -17.54
C LYS A 88 29.44 -23.16 -18.27
N TYR A 89 29.49 -21.98 -17.65
CA TYR A 89 28.96 -20.73 -18.19
C TYR A 89 30.10 -19.78 -18.57
N GLU A 90 30.25 -19.53 -19.87
CA GLU A 90 31.34 -18.73 -20.43
C GLU A 90 31.30 -17.24 -20.00
N ASN A 91 32.47 -16.61 -19.95
CA ASN A 91 32.59 -15.18 -19.71
C ASN A 91 32.06 -14.40 -20.92
N PHE A 92 31.27 -13.34 -20.67
CA PHE A 92 30.68 -12.50 -21.72
C PHE A 92 30.97 -11.03 -21.48
N GLU A 93 31.26 -10.27 -22.52
CA GLU A 93 31.51 -8.83 -22.46
C GLU A 93 30.84 -8.13 -23.64
N THR A 94 30.25 -6.96 -23.40
CA THR A 94 29.69 -6.13 -24.47
C THR A 94 29.64 -4.66 -24.09
N GLU A 95 29.44 -3.80 -25.08
CA GLU A 95 29.20 -2.37 -24.86
C GLU A 95 27.71 -2.13 -24.56
N LEU A 96 27.43 -1.17 -23.69
CA LEU A 96 26.08 -0.87 -23.21
C LEU A 96 25.38 0.05 -24.21
N LYS A 97 24.71 -0.57 -25.18
CA LYS A 97 23.97 0.09 -26.28
C LYS A 97 22.53 0.44 -25.88
N SER A 98 21.81 1.13 -26.77
CA SER A 98 20.37 1.38 -26.57
C SER A 98 19.56 0.06 -26.55
N PHE A 99 18.38 0.07 -25.92
CA PHE A 99 17.53 -1.13 -25.83
C PHE A 99 17.14 -1.70 -27.21
N ASN A 100 17.11 -0.87 -28.27
CA ASN A 100 16.85 -1.31 -29.64
C ASN A 100 18.02 -2.10 -30.24
N GLU A 101 19.26 -1.74 -29.90
CA GLU A 101 20.47 -2.37 -30.41
C GLU A 101 20.86 -3.66 -29.66
N ILE A 102 20.30 -3.89 -28.47
CA ILE A 102 20.46 -5.16 -27.75
C ILE A 102 19.60 -6.23 -28.43
N VAL A 103 20.20 -6.95 -29.38
CA VAL A 103 19.61 -8.14 -30.00
C VAL A 103 19.89 -9.36 -29.12
N ILE A 104 18.86 -10.17 -28.86
CA ILE A 104 18.99 -11.43 -28.12
C ILE A 104 19.07 -12.57 -29.14
N THR A 105 20.27 -13.09 -29.39
CA THR A 105 20.52 -14.16 -30.39
C THR A 105 20.79 -15.51 -29.68
N PRO A 106 20.09 -16.60 -30.03
CA PRO A 106 20.47 -17.94 -29.59
C PRO A 106 21.77 -18.42 -30.26
N ASP A 107 22.27 -19.57 -29.83
CA ASP A 107 23.34 -20.29 -30.52
C ASP A 107 22.89 -20.85 -31.89
N ALA A 108 23.83 -21.44 -32.63
CA ALA A 108 23.56 -22.06 -33.94
C ALA A 108 22.56 -23.23 -33.91
N ASN A 109 22.22 -23.76 -32.74
CA ASN A 109 21.24 -24.83 -32.52
C ASN A 109 19.89 -24.29 -31.99
N GLY A 110 19.71 -22.97 -31.91
CA GLY A 110 18.50 -22.33 -31.37
C GLY A 110 18.44 -22.28 -29.84
N LYS A 111 19.50 -22.68 -29.13
CA LYS A 111 19.55 -22.68 -27.67
C LYS A 111 20.09 -21.33 -27.16
N PRO A 112 19.40 -20.61 -26.25
CA PRO A 112 19.94 -19.36 -25.72
C PRO A 112 21.15 -19.58 -24.82
N TYR A 113 22.16 -18.73 -25.00
CA TYR A 113 23.28 -18.56 -24.07
C TYR A 113 22.81 -18.09 -22.69
N TRP A 114 23.59 -18.37 -21.64
CA TRP A 114 23.19 -18.02 -20.27
C TRP A 114 23.08 -16.50 -20.06
N TYR A 115 23.99 -15.73 -20.68
CA TYR A 115 24.00 -14.27 -20.63
C TYR A 115 22.82 -13.64 -21.38
N ASN A 116 22.14 -14.35 -22.29
CA ASN A 116 20.94 -13.82 -22.95
C ASN A 116 19.82 -13.53 -21.93
N TYR A 117 19.69 -14.34 -20.87
CA TYR A 117 18.75 -14.08 -19.78
C TYR A 117 19.12 -12.80 -18.99
N MET A 118 20.43 -12.56 -18.80
CA MET A 118 20.91 -11.31 -18.19
C MET A 118 20.59 -10.10 -19.08
N LEU A 119 20.89 -10.21 -20.39
CA LEU A 119 20.59 -9.18 -21.39
C LEU A 119 19.08 -8.91 -21.52
N CYS A 120 18.22 -9.91 -21.37
CA CYS A 120 16.76 -9.72 -21.32
C CYS A 120 16.35 -8.80 -20.16
N GLY A 121 16.87 -9.04 -18.96
CA GLY A 121 16.60 -8.22 -17.77
C GLY A 121 17.15 -6.79 -17.90
N ILE A 122 18.34 -6.65 -18.49
CA ILE A 122 18.98 -5.35 -18.75
C ILE A 122 18.27 -4.57 -19.84
N LYS A 123 17.84 -5.22 -20.94
CA LYS A 123 17.11 -4.59 -22.05
C LYS A 123 15.80 -3.96 -21.59
N GLY A 124 14.99 -4.68 -20.81
CA GLY A 124 13.76 -4.10 -20.25
C GLY A 124 14.02 -3.05 -19.17
N ALA A 125 15.14 -3.12 -18.44
CA ALA A 125 15.55 -2.02 -17.56
C ALA A 125 15.93 -0.76 -18.36
N LEU A 126 16.64 -0.89 -19.48
CA LEU A 126 16.96 0.22 -20.39
C LEU A 126 15.72 0.80 -21.08
N GLU A 127 14.77 -0.05 -21.49
CA GLU A 127 13.45 0.35 -22.00
C GLU A 127 12.69 1.18 -20.95
N HIS A 128 12.63 0.70 -19.70
CA HIS A 128 12.00 1.41 -18.59
C HIS A 128 12.67 2.75 -18.25
N LEU A 129 14.00 2.83 -18.40
CA LEU A 129 14.79 4.05 -18.20
C LEU A 129 14.89 4.93 -19.45
N ASN A 130 14.22 4.60 -20.56
CA ASN A 130 14.32 5.33 -21.82
C ASN A 130 15.78 5.54 -22.34
N ASN A 131 16.67 4.58 -22.03
CA ASN A 131 18.13 4.64 -22.24
C ASN A 131 18.91 5.66 -21.36
N GLU A 132 18.31 6.25 -20.33
CA GLU A 132 19.04 7.09 -19.37
C GLU A 132 19.93 6.20 -18.46
N VAL A 133 21.25 6.26 -18.68
CA VAL A 133 22.25 5.40 -18.03
C VAL A 133 23.36 6.27 -17.44
N LEU A 134 23.72 5.98 -16.19
CA LEU A 134 24.81 6.66 -15.47
C LEU A 134 26.12 5.87 -15.49
N TYR A 135 26.05 4.53 -15.51
CA TYR A 135 27.23 3.65 -15.34
C TYR A 135 27.13 2.35 -16.16
N GLY A 136 28.28 1.83 -16.58
CA GLY A 136 28.46 0.42 -16.91
C GLY A 136 28.57 -0.45 -15.66
N LEU A 137 28.71 -1.77 -15.84
CA LEU A 137 28.67 -2.76 -14.75
C LEU A 137 29.62 -3.94 -14.95
N ASN A 138 30.40 -4.24 -13.90
CA ASN A 138 30.96 -5.56 -13.66
C ASN A 138 29.91 -6.40 -12.94
N MET A 139 29.65 -7.62 -13.38
CA MET A 139 28.67 -8.53 -12.77
C MET A 139 29.24 -9.95 -12.66
N TYR A 140 29.22 -10.50 -11.45
CA TYR A 140 29.61 -11.89 -11.16
C TYR A 140 28.42 -12.63 -10.56
N VAL A 141 28.02 -13.73 -11.20
CA VAL A 141 26.83 -14.51 -10.87
C VAL A 141 27.21 -15.83 -10.20
N ASP A 142 26.42 -16.23 -9.20
CA ASP A 142 26.47 -17.54 -8.56
C ASP A 142 25.04 -18.06 -8.35
N GLY A 143 24.75 -19.29 -8.76
CA GLY A 143 23.41 -19.86 -8.70
C GLY A 143 23.41 -21.30 -8.22
N ASN A 144 22.59 -21.61 -7.21
CA ASN A 144 22.38 -22.97 -6.70
C ASN A 144 20.97 -23.51 -6.96
N ILE A 145 20.14 -22.80 -7.74
CA ILE A 145 18.90 -23.35 -8.32
C ILE A 145 19.32 -24.36 -9.40
N PRO A 146 18.87 -25.63 -9.37
CA PRO A 146 19.12 -26.58 -10.45
C PRO A 146 18.68 -25.98 -11.80
N PRO A 147 19.55 -25.90 -12.82
CA PRO A 147 19.21 -25.31 -14.10
C PRO A 147 18.23 -26.19 -14.87
N ALA A 148 17.41 -25.59 -15.75
CA ALA A 148 16.48 -26.32 -16.64
C ALA A 148 15.50 -27.29 -15.92
N SER A 149 15.29 -27.08 -14.61
CA SER A 149 14.62 -28.01 -13.69
C SER A 149 13.14 -27.71 -13.43
N GLY A 150 12.56 -26.72 -14.12
CA GLY A 150 11.23 -26.19 -13.79
C GLY A 150 11.18 -25.25 -12.56
N LEU A 151 12.26 -25.14 -11.77
CA LEU A 151 12.35 -24.31 -10.54
C LEU A 151 12.69 -22.82 -10.76
N SER A 152 12.53 -22.33 -12.00
CA SER A 152 12.66 -20.92 -12.40
C SER A 152 14.06 -20.29 -12.29
N SER A 153 15.11 -21.07 -12.55
CA SER A 153 16.47 -20.54 -12.67
C SER A 153 16.61 -19.41 -13.72
N SER A 154 15.83 -19.47 -14.81
CA SER A 154 15.80 -18.42 -15.84
C SER A 154 15.21 -17.11 -15.31
N SER A 155 14.01 -17.17 -14.74
CA SER A 155 13.27 -16.01 -14.23
C SER A 155 13.98 -15.34 -13.05
N ALA A 156 14.63 -16.12 -12.20
CA ALA A 156 15.48 -15.61 -11.12
C ALA A 156 16.71 -14.87 -11.68
N LEU A 157 17.34 -15.38 -12.75
CA LEU A 157 18.49 -14.75 -13.40
C LEU A 157 18.11 -13.46 -14.15
N VAL A 158 17.02 -13.46 -14.92
CA VAL A 158 16.44 -12.25 -15.57
C VAL A 158 16.13 -11.19 -14.51
N SER A 159 15.50 -11.61 -13.41
CA SER A 159 15.10 -10.70 -12.33
C SER A 159 16.29 -10.16 -11.53
N ALA A 160 17.33 -10.98 -11.32
CA ALA A 160 18.58 -10.53 -10.69
C ALA A 160 19.29 -9.49 -11.58
N ALA A 161 19.39 -9.73 -12.89
CA ALA A 161 19.99 -8.79 -13.83
C ALA A 161 19.22 -7.46 -13.91
N CYS A 162 17.88 -7.52 -14.00
CA CYS A 162 17.03 -6.32 -14.03
C CYS A 162 17.15 -5.51 -12.73
N LEU A 163 17.07 -6.17 -11.57
CA LEU A 163 17.24 -5.55 -10.25
C LEU A 163 18.64 -4.94 -10.08
N ALA A 164 19.70 -5.67 -10.46
CA ALA A 164 21.08 -5.18 -10.39
C ALA A 164 21.29 -3.95 -11.27
N PHE A 165 20.75 -3.94 -12.49
CA PHE A 165 20.89 -2.83 -13.42
C PHE A 165 20.13 -1.58 -12.93
N LEU A 166 18.85 -1.73 -12.57
CA LEU A 166 18.04 -0.61 -12.04
C LEU A 166 18.68 -0.02 -10.77
N TYR A 167 19.14 -0.89 -9.86
CA TYR A 167 19.84 -0.47 -8.64
C TYR A 167 21.12 0.33 -8.95
N ALA A 168 21.92 -0.11 -9.92
CA ALA A 168 23.13 0.59 -10.36
C ALA A 168 22.84 1.98 -10.97
N GLN A 169 21.79 2.10 -11.78
CA GLN A 169 21.32 3.39 -12.31
C GLN A 169 20.55 4.23 -11.28
N LYS A 170 20.46 3.78 -10.01
CA LYS A 170 19.76 4.43 -8.88
C LYS A 170 18.24 4.56 -9.08
N ALA A 171 17.66 3.77 -9.98
CA ALA A 171 16.24 3.70 -10.22
C ALA A 171 15.54 2.84 -9.14
N VAL A 172 14.34 3.25 -8.75
CA VAL A 172 13.60 2.64 -7.62
C VAL A 172 12.22 2.20 -8.08
N LEU A 173 12.04 0.89 -8.23
CA LEU A 173 10.74 0.26 -8.44
C LEU A 173 10.26 -0.46 -7.17
N ASN A 174 8.94 -0.54 -7.01
CA ASN A 174 8.33 -1.43 -6.03
C ASN A 174 8.32 -2.89 -6.56
N LYS A 175 8.09 -3.85 -5.66
CA LYS A 175 8.09 -5.29 -5.93
C LYS A 175 7.11 -5.73 -7.02
N ILE A 176 5.97 -5.05 -7.18
CA ILE A 176 4.95 -5.40 -8.18
C ILE A 176 5.39 -4.91 -9.56
N ASP A 177 5.87 -3.67 -9.65
CA ASP A 177 6.32 -3.07 -10.92
C ASP A 177 7.56 -3.77 -11.48
N ILE A 178 8.54 -4.10 -10.62
CA ILE A 178 9.72 -4.85 -11.08
C ILE A 178 9.39 -6.30 -11.45
N ALA A 179 8.47 -6.98 -10.75
CA ALA A 179 7.99 -8.29 -11.16
C ALA A 179 7.28 -8.24 -12.52
N GLY A 180 6.39 -7.27 -12.70
CA GLY A 180 5.68 -7.03 -13.95
C GLY A 180 6.60 -6.62 -15.11
N LEU A 181 7.70 -5.91 -14.81
CA LEU A 181 8.77 -5.61 -15.77
C LEU A 181 9.52 -6.88 -16.15
N CYS A 182 10.06 -7.62 -15.19
CA CYS A 182 10.79 -8.87 -15.42
C CYS A 182 9.99 -9.92 -16.20
N ALA A 183 8.68 -10.01 -15.98
CA ALA A 183 7.77 -10.88 -16.74
C ALA A 183 7.60 -10.46 -18.21
N ARG A 184 7.83 -9.18 -18.55
CA ARG A 184 7.99 -8.73 -19.94
C ARG A 184 9.41 -8.99 -20.45
N CYS A 185 10.42 -8.67 -19.65
CA CYS A 185 11.84 -8.87 -19.99
C CYS A 185 12.14 -10.30 -20.45
N GLU A 186 11.68 -11.32 -19.71
CA GLU A 186 11.99 -12.72 -20.04
C GLU A 186 11.44 -13.13 -21.42
N ARG A 187 10.38 -12.47 -21.93
CA ARG A 187 9.84 -12.76 -23.27
C ARG A 187 10.79 -12.38 -24.42
N TYR A 188 11.80 -11.54 -24.18
CA TYR A 188 12.86 -11.30 -25.16
C TYR A 188 13.73 -12.54 -25.43
N ILE A 189 13.66 -13.60 -24.60
CA ILE A 189 14.27 -14.91 -24.89
C ILE A 189 13.44 -15.74 -25.91
N GLY A 190 12.23 -15.28 -26.26
CA GLY A 190 11.30 -15.96 -27.17
C GLY A 190 10.14 -16.69 -26.49
N THR A 191 10.24 -17.03 -25.20
CA THR A 191 9.16 -17.70 -24.47
C THR A 191 7.99 -16.76 -24.19
N GLN A 192 6.75 -17.24 -24.34
CA GLN A 192 5.54 -16.45 -24.04
C GLN A 192 4.97 -16.76 -22.65
N GLY A 193 5.84 -16.73 -21.64
CA GLY A 193 5.47 -17.00 -20.25
C GLY A 193 4.49 -15.97 -19.66
N GLY A 194 3.77 -16.38 -18.62
CA GLY A 194 3.01 -15.47 -17.77
C GLY A 194 3.91 -14.74 -16.77
N GLY A 195 3.34 -14.37 -15.61
CA GLY A 195 4.03 -13.60 -14.59
C GLY A 195 4.38 -14.37 -13.31
N MET A 196 4.06 -15.67 -13.22
CA MET A 196 4.15 -16.43 -11.97
C MET A 196 5.56 -16.41 -11.38
N ASP A 197 6.54 -16.80 -12.18
CA ASP A 197 7.91 -17.08 -11.74
C ASP A 197 8.60 -15.80 -11.22
N GLN A 198 8.31 -14.64 -11.81
CA GLN A 198 8.86 -13.35 -11.42
C GLN A 198 8.05 -12.72 -10.27
N ALA A 199 6.72 -12.86 -10.27
CA ALA A 199 5.87 -12.37 -9.20
C ALA A 199 6.21 -13.01 -7.85
N ILE A 200 6.36 -14.34 -7.79
CA ILE A 200 6.76 -14.98 -6.53
C ILE A 200 8.20 -14.61 -6.13
N ALA A 201 9.11 -14.44 -7.09
CA ALA A 201 10.48 -14.06 -6.81
C ALA A 201 10.60 -12.72 -6.06
N PHE A 202 9.70 -11.75 -6.30
CA PHE A 202 9.69 -10.47 -5.56
C PHE A 202 8.65 -10.38 -4.42
N LEU A 203 7.55 -11.13 -4.50
CA LEU A 203 6.41 -11.03 -3.57
C LEU A 203 6.35 -12.17 -2.52
N ALA A 204 7.26 -13.14 -2.54
CA ALA A 204 7.29 -14.19 -1.54
C ALA A 204 7.61 -13.68 -0.13
N GLU A 205 6.87 -14.20 0.84
CA GLU A 205 7.14 -14.05 2.26
C GLU A 205 7.42 -15.40 2.90
N LYS A 206 8.37 -15.42 3.85
CA LYS A 206 8.73 -16.64 4.56
C LYS A 206 7.55 -17.22 5.33
N TYR A 207 7.48 -18.55 5.38
CA TYR A 207 6.42 -19.36 6.02
C TYR A 207 5.03 -19.33 5.35
N CYS A 208 4.81 -18.55 4.28
CA CYS A 208 3.53 -18.53 3.54
C CYS A 208 3.73 -18.78 2.04
N ALA A 209 2.91 -19.67 1.45
CA ALA A 209 2.73 -19.64 0.00
C ALA A 209 1.97 -18.36 -0.40
N GLN A 210 2.04 -17.98 -1.68
CA GLN A 210 1.32 -16.82 -2.19
C GLN A 210 0.31 -17.26 -3.25
N TYR A 211 -0.96 -16.98 -3.00
CA TYR A 211 -2.00 -16.99 -4.04
C TYR A 211 -1.84 -15.69 -4.85
N ILE A 212 -1.30 -15.82 -6.05
CA ILE A 212 -0.99 -14.69 -6.95
C ILE A 212 -2.09 -14.56 -7.99
N THR A 213 -2.57 -13.33 -8.19
CA THR A 213 -3.64 -12.95 -9.12
C THR A 213 -3.15 -11.90 -10.12
N TRP A 214 -3.85 -11.78 -11.26
CA TRP A 214 -3.48 -10.90 -12.37
C TRP A 214 -4.58 -9.88 -12.69
N ASN A 215 -4.17 -8.68 -13.11
CA ASN A 215 -5.04 -7.57 -13.51
C ASN A 215 -6.11 -7.20 -12.45
N PRO A 216 -5.72 -6.58 -11.31
CA PRO A 216 -4.37 -6.14 -10.96
C PRO A 216 -3.47 -7.26 -10.44
N THR A 217 -2.15 -7.12 -10.55
CA THR A 217 -1.19 -8.08 -9.99
C THR A 217 -1.17 -7.99 -8.47
N LYS A 218 -1.55 -9.06 -7.77
CA LYS A 218 -1.62 -9.10 -6.31
C LYS A 218 -1.28 -10.49 -5.77
N ALA A 219 -0.33 -10.54 -4.83
CA ALA A 219 -0.09 -11.70 -3.98
C ALA A 219 -0.96 -11.64 -2.71
N THR A 220 -1.47 -12.79 -2.27
CA THR A 220 -2.21 -12.96 -1.00
C THR A 220 -1.66 -14.17 -0.27
N LYS A 221 -1.33 -14.01 1.01
CA LYS A 221 -0.66 -15.04 1.82
C LYS A 221 -1.60 -16.23 2.05
N VAL A 222 -1.11 -17.44 1.80
CA VAL A 222 -1.77 -18.70 2.15
C VAL A 222 -0.89 -19.45 3.15
N VAL A 223 -1.42 -19.62 4.37
CA VAL A 223 -0.76 -20.40 5.42
C VAL A 223 -1.02 -21.88 5.16
N LEU A 224 0.07 -22.65 5.05
CA LEU A 224 0.04 -24.09 4.79
C LEU A 224 -0.10 -24.86 6.12
N PRO A 225 -0.68 -26.08 6.16
CA PRO A 225 -0.85 -26.84 7.40
C PRO A 225 0.47 -27.13 8.12
N GLU A 226 0.51 -27.08 9.45
CA GLU A 226 1.76 -27.17 10.23
C GLU A 226 2.46 -28.55 10.14
N GLY A 227 1.70 -29.61 9.88
CA GLY A 227 2.21 -30.96 9.58
C GLY A 227 2.69 -31.16 8.13
N ALA A 228 2.46 -30.20 7.23
CA ALA A 228 2.91 -30.29 5.84
C ALA A 228 4.42 -30.09 5.73
N SER A 229 5.05 -30.82 4.82
CA SER A 229 6.40 -30.54 4.35
C SER A 229 6.49 -30.82 2.86
N PHE A 230 7.20 -29.96 2.14
CA PHE A 230 7.34 -30.08 0.69
C PHE A 230 8.70 -30.65 0.35
N VAL A 231 8.71 -31.66 -0.50
CA VAL A 231 9.95 -32.25 -1.05
C VAL A 231 9.95 -32.01 -2.55
N VAL A 232 11.11 -31.58 -3.06
CA VAL A 232 11.34 -31.34 -4.49
C VAL A 232 12.35 -32.38 -4.96
N ALA A 233 12.07 -33.04 -6.08
CA ALA A 233 12.93 -34.07 -6.65
C ALA A 233 13.05 -33.90 -8.17
N HIS A 234 14.27 -33.86 -8.70
CA HIS A 234 14.57 -33.66 -10.12
C HIS A 234 14.60 -34.98 -10.89
N SER A 235 13.84 -35.07 -11.98
CA SER A 235 13.74 -36.24 -12.88
C SER A 235 14.96 -36.52 -13.77
N LEU A 236 16.08 -35.79 -13.55
CA LEU A 236 17.30 -35.75 -14.37
C LEU A 236 17.14 -35.29 -15.83
N ALA A 237 15.92 -35.15 -16.35
CA ALA A 237 15.66 -34.55 -17.67
C ALA A 237 15.77 -33.02 -17.59
N GLU A 238 16.84 -32.42 -18.13
CA GLU A 238 16.98 -30.96 -18.31
C GLU A 238 16.09 -30.48 -19.48
N VAL A 239 15.16 -29.54 -19.25
CA VAL A 239 14.37 -28.89 -20.32
C VAL A 239 14.61 -27.38 -20.37
N ASN A 240 15.22 -26.93 -21.45
CA ASN A 240 15.33 -25.50 -21.73
C ASN A 240 14.08 -25.00 -22.48
N LYS A 241 13.11 -24.44 -21.74
CA LYS A 241 11.83 -23.89 -22.25
C LYS A 241 11.98 -22.99 -23.48
N ALA A 242 13.13 -22.33 -23.63
CA ALA A 242 13.41 -21.36 -24.69
C ALA A 242 14.12 -21.95 -25.92
N ALA A 243 14.51 -23.23 -25.87
CA ALA A 243 15.12 -23.96 -26.99
C ALA A 243 14.13 -24.93 -27.68
N THR A 244 12.89 -25.05 -27.19
CA THR A 244 11.84 -25.89 -27.80
C THR A 244 10.55 -25.08 -28.05
N ASN A 245 9.69 -25.61 -28.92
CA ASN A 245 8.46 -24.93 -29.31
C ASN A 245 7.25 -25.30 -28.44
N ASP A 246 7.37 -26.32 -27.59
CA ASP A 246 6.26 -26.95 -26.87
C ASP A 246 5.56 -25.99 -25.91
N TYR A 247 6.34 -25.21 -25.15
CA TYR A 247 5.81 -24.21 -24.24
C TYR A 247 5.00 -23.13 -25.01
N ASN A 248 5.54 -22.61 -26.11
CA ASN A 248 4.84 -21.61 -26.93
C ASN A 248 3.65 -22.23 -27.69
N ARG A 249 3.71 -23.50 -28.10
CA ARG A 249 2.58 -24.25 -28.67
C ARG A 249 1.41 -24.29 -27.67
N ARG A 250 1.67 -24.59 -26.40
CA ARG A 250 0.63 -24.58 -25.36
C ARG A 250 0.00 -23.21 -25.14
N VAL A 251 0.82 -22.13 -25.15
CA VAL A 251 0.32 -20.75 -25.08
C VAL A 251 -0.57 -20.40 -26.29
N ALA A 252 -0.15 -20.79 -27.50
CA ALA A 252 -0.92 -20.60 -28.72
C ALA A 252 -2.24 -21.41 -28.72
N GLU A 253 -2.20 -22.69 -28.35
CA GLU A 253 -3.39 -23.55 -28.20
C GLU A 253 -4.40 -22.94 -27.21
N CYS A 254 -3.95 -22.38 -26.08
CA CYS A 254 -4.83 -21.70 -25.12
C CYS A 254 -5.42 -20.38 -25.67
N ARG A 255 -4.62 -19.58 -26.39
CA ARG A 255 -5.07 -18.31 -27.00
C ARG A 255 -6.11 -18.55 -28.10
N LEU A 256 -5.89 -19.56 -28.94
CA LEU A 256 -6.83 -19.96 -29.98
C LEU A 256 -8.11 -20.55 -29.38
N ALA A 257 -8.01 -21.39 -28.34
CA ALA A 257 -9.18 -21.89 -27.62
C ALA A 257 -10.00 -20.75 -27.00
N ALA A 258 -9.35 -19.75 -26.40
CA ALA A 258 -10.02 -18.56 -25.89
C ALA A 258 -10.74 -17.79 -27.01
N LYS A 259 -10.11 -17.63 -28.17
CA LYS A 259 -10.71 -16.93 -29.31
C LYS A 259 -11.93 -17.68 -29.87
N LEU A 260 -11.87 -19.01 -30.02
CA LEU A 260 -13.03 -19.81 -30.45
C LEU A 260 -14.17 -19.77 -29.42
N LEU A 261 -13.89 -19.87 -28.12
CA LEU A 261 -14.92 -19.75 -27.08
C LEU A 261 -15.58 -18.36 -27.08
N SER A 262 -14.84 -17.30 -27.43
CA SER A 262 -15.39 -15.94 -27.53
C SER A 262 -16.43 -15.74 -28.65
N LEU A 263 -16.53 -16.67 -29.62
CA LEU A 263 -17.56 -16.65 -30.66
C LEU A 263 -18.97 -16.74 -30.08
N SER A 264 -19.14 -17.48 -28.97
CA SER A 264 -20.42 -17.59 -28.23
C SER A 264 -20.96 -16.25 -27.71
N ILE A 265 -20.09 -15.23 -27.61
CA ILE A 265 -20.40 -13.87 -27.13
C ILE A 265 -20.66 -12.91 -28.31
N GLN A 266 -20.69 -13.41 -29.56
CA GLN A 266 -20.78 -12.63 -30.82
C GLN A 266 -19.73 -11.50 -30.96
N THR A 267 -18.69 -11.50 -30.12
CA THR A 267 -17.78 -10.36 -29.95
C THR A 267 -16.44 -10.67 -30.63
N MET A 268 -16.28 -10.24 -31.88
CA MET A 268 -15.09 -10.56 -32.69
C MET A 268 -13.79 -9.84 -32.30
N SER A 269 -13.76 -9.09 -31.19
CA SER A 269 -12.59 -8.31 -30.76
C SER A 269 -11.29 -9.12 -30.69
N HIS A 270 -10.20 -8.55 -31.22
CA HIS A 270 -8.84 -9.09 -31.11
C HIS A 270 -8.26 -8.94 -29.68
N THR A 271 -8.92 -8.19 -28.79
CA THR A 271 -8.46 -7.97 -27.40
C THR A 271 -8.65 -9.18 -26.46
N VAL A 272 -9.39 -10.20 -26.90
CA VAL A 272 -9.64 -11.43 -26.13
C VAL A 272 -8.63 -12.50 -26.54
N ILE A 273 -7.62 -12.69 -25.70
CA ILE A 273 -6.45 -13.54 -25.92
C ILE A 273 -6.17 -14.54 -24.78
N THR A 274 -6.94 -14.53 -23.70
CA THR A 274 -6.79 -15.49 -22.58
C THR A 274 -8.12 -16.10 -22.14
N LEU A 275 -8.08 -17.35 -21.66
CA LEU A 275 -9.26 -18.08 -21.19
C LEU A 275 -9.93 -17.43 -19.97
N GLY A 276 -9.15 -16.74 -19.12
CA GLY A 276 -9.67 -15.93 -18.01
C GLY A 276 -10.38 -14.63 -18.43
N GLN A 277 -10.05 -14.06 -19.60
CA GLN A 277 -10.86 -12.98 -20.18
C GLN A 277 -12.22 -13.50 -20.67
N VAL A 278 -12.24 -14.67 -21.30
CA VAL A 278 -13.48 -15.30 -21.80
C VAL A 278 -14.46 -15.60 -20.67
N GLN A 279 -13.99 -16.17 -19.55
CA GLN A 279 -14.82 -16.38 -18.37
C GLN A 279 -15.41 -15.05 -17.84
N LYS A 280 -14.58 -14.02 -17.70
CA LYS A 280 -15.00 -12.70 -17.18
C LYS A 280 -16.02 -12.01 -18.11
N LEU A 281 -15.95 -12.23 -19.42
CA LEU A 281 -16.92 -11.70 -20.39
C LEU A 281 -18.24 -12.50 -20.43
N LEU A 282 -18.19 -13.81 -20.18
CA LEU A 282 -19.38 -14.66 -20.06
C LEU A 282 -20.06 -14.62 -18.68
N ASN A 283 -19.35 -14.13 -17.66
CA ASN A 283 -19.78 -14.13 -16.25
C ASN A 283 -20.22 -15.52 -15.75
N LYS A 284 -19.47 -16.57 -16.13
CA LYS A 284 -19.74 -17.98 -15.83
C LYS A 284 -18.82 -18.54 -14.74
N SER A 285 -19.28 -19.54 -14.00
CA SER A 285 -18.46 -20.34 -13.07
C SER A 285 -17.41 -21.18 -13.83
N LEU A 286 -16.42 -21.72 -13.12
CA LEU A 286 -15.42 -22.60 -13.75
C LEU A 286 -16.05 -23.91 -14.23
N GLU A 287 -17.04 -24.44 -13.51
CA GLU A 287 -17.83 -25.61 -13.87
C GLU A 287 -18.66 -25.35 -15.14
N GLU A 288 -19.30 -24.19 -15.24
CA GLU A 288 -20.04 -23.77 -16.44
C GLU A 288 -19.11 -23.56 -17.65
N MET A 289 -17.88 -23.09 -17.43
CA MET A 289 -16.87 -23.00 -18.49
C MET A 289 -16.34 -24.38 -18.92
N ILE A 290 -16.16 -25.32 -17.99
CA ILE A 290 -15.80 -26.72 -18.29
C ILE A 290 -16.91 -27.40 -19.12
N ALA A 291 -18.18 -27.13 -18.81
CA ALA A 291 -19.31 -27.58 -19.62
C ALA A 291 -19.30 -26.94 -21.02
N LEU A 292 -19.14 -25.61 -21.09
CA LEU A 292 -19.08 -24.86 -22.35
C LEU A 292 -17.94 -25.31 -23.27
N VAL A 293 -16.79 -25.71 -22.73
CA VAL A 293 -15.69 -26.29 -23.54
C VAL A 293 -16.10 -27.61 -24.17
N LYS A 294 -16.80 -28.48 -23.43
CA LYS A 294 -17.25 -29.80 -23.95
C LYS A 294 -18.33 -29.65 -25.03
N GLU A 295 -19.13 -28.59 -24.95
CA GLU A 295 -20.14 -28.20 -25.93
C GLU A 295 -19.54 -27.52 -27.18
N THR A 296 -18.69 -26.50 -26.98
CA THR A 296 -18.20 -25.59 -28.03
C THR A 296 -16.97 -26.13 -28.77
N LEU A 297 -16.14 -26.94 -28.11
CA LEU A 297 -14.92 -27.52 -28.68
C LEU A 297 -15.04 -29.05 -28.76
N PRO A 298 -15.87 -29.62 -29.66
CA PRO A 298 -16.09 -31.07 -29.71
C PRO A 298 -14.87 -31.85 -30.22
N LYS A 299 -14.06 -31.30 -31.13
CA LYS A 299 -12.91 -32.00 -31.72
C LYS A 299 -11.70 -32.06 -30.80
N ASP A 300 -10.95 -33.16 -30.87
CA ASP A 300 -9.70 -33.35 -30.13
C ASP A 300 -8.47 -32.76 -30.84
N ILE A 301 -8.55 -32.51 -32.15
CA ILE A 301 -7.55 -31.79 -32.95
C ILE A 301 -8.31 -30.86 -33.92
N TYR A 302 -7.81 -29.64 -34.08
CA TYR A 302 -8.23 -28.67 -35.09
C TYR A 302 -7.05 -28.36 -36.02
N THR A 303 -7.28 -28.25 -37.33
CA THR A 303 -6.26 -27.79 -38.26
C THR A 303 -6.20 -26.25 -38.33
N LYS A 304 -5.10 -25.70 -38.83
CA LYS A 304 -4.91 -24.26 -39.04
C LYS A 304 -6.00 -23.67 -39.95
N GLU A 305 -6.35 -24.39 -41.01
CA GLU A 305 -7.35 -24.03 -42.01
C GLU A 305 -8.77 -24.03 -41.41
N GLU A 306 -9.08 -25.04 -40.60
CA GLU A 306 -10.35 -25.09 -39.86
C GLU A 306 -10.50 -23.93 -38.89
N ILE A 307 -9.42 -23.55 -38.19
CA ILE A 307 -9.41 -22.41 -37.28
C ILE A 307 -9.59 -21.09 -38.04
N CYS A 308 -8.92 -20.90 -39.18
CA CYS A 308 -9.14 -19.75 -40.05
C CYS A 308 -10.60 -19.66 -40.52
N ALA A 309 -11.19 -20.78 -40.94
CA ALA A 309 -12.59 -20.84 -41.38
C ALA A 309 -13.59 -20.56 -40.24
N ILE A 310 -13.37 -21.12 -39.05
CA ILE A 310 -14.22 -20.92 -37.86
C ILE A 310 -14.15 -19.47 -37.35
N LEU A 311 -12.97 -18.84 -37.42
CA LEU A 311 -12.76 -17.45 -36.99
C LEU A 311 -13.04 -16.41 -38.07
N ASN A 312 -13.26 -16.83 -39.33
CA ASN A 312 -13.36 -15.97 -40.51
C ASN A 312 -12.17 -14.99 -40.61
N VAL A 313 -10.95 -15.52 -40.55
CA VAL A 313 -9.68 -14.78 -40.71
C VAL A 313 -8.78 -15.47 -41.74
N SER A 314 -7.87 -14.70 -42.34
CA SER A 314 -6.80 -15.25 -43.18
C SER A 314 -5.71 -15.93 -42.35
N THR A 315 -4.93 -16.81 -43.00
CA THR A 315 -3.76 -17.46 -42.38
C THR A 315 -2.71 -16.45 -41.91
N ASP A 316 -2.53 -15.34 -42.64
CA ASP A 316 -1.60 -14.27 -42.25
C ASP A 316 -2.08 -13.50 -41.02
N GLU A 317 -3.39 -13.25 -40.88
CA GLU A 317 -3.95 -12.68 -39.65
C GLU A 317 -3.84 -13.66 -38.48
N LEU A 318 -4.04 -14.96 -38.70
CA LEU A 318 -3.84 -15.97 -37.67
C LEU A 318 -2.41 -15.95 -37.13
N ASP A 319 -1.45 -15.92 -38.05
CA ASP A 319 -0.01 -15.98 -37.78
C ASP A 319 0.53 -14.71 -37.14
N ASN A 320 -0.06 -13.55 -37.41
CA ASN A 320 0.42 -12.26 -36.90
C ASN A 320 -0.26 -11.81 -35.59
N PHE A 321 -1.51 -12.22 -35.33
CA PHE A 321 -2.23 -11.83 -34.10
C PHE A 321 -2.27 -12.91 -33.01
N TYR A 322 -2.29 -14.20 -33.36
CA TYR A 322 -2.52 -15.26 -32.36
C TYR A 322 -1.33 -16.19 -32.18
N LEU A 323 -0.55 -16.49 -33.23
CA LEU A 323 0.65 -17.31 -33.11
C LEU A 323 1.90 -16.51 -32.69
N THR A 324 2.99 -17.22 -32.46
CA THR A 324 4.34 -16.68 -32.21
C THR A 324 5.24 -16.99 -33.40
N PRO A 325 6.37 -16.28 -33.60
CA PRO A 325 7.30 -16.58 -34.71
C PRO A 325 7.73 -18.05 -34.79
N ASN A 326 7.87 -18.73 -33.64
CA ASN A 326 8.24 -20.15 -33.54
C ASN A 326 7.04 -21.12 -33.45
N THR A 327 5.81 -20.66 -33.70
CA THR A 327 4.62 -21.51 -33.82
C THR A 327 3.82 -21.33 -35.12
N LYS A 328 4.18 -20.36 -35.99
CA LYS A 328 3.55 -20.16 -37.32
C LYS A 328 3.51 -21.43 -38.18
N GLN A 329 4.52 -22.29 -38.04
CA GLN A 329 4.67 -23.55 -38.75
C GLN A 329 3.82 -24.71 -38.21
N LEU A 330 3.00 -24.49 -37.17
CA LEU A 330 2.09 -25.52 -36.66
C LEU A 330 0.82 -25.61 -37.52
N SER A 331 0.52 -26.83 -37.97
CA SER A 331 -0.72 -27.18 -38.68
C SER A 331 -1.87 -27.61 -37.76
N GLU A 332 -1.58 -28.07 -36.53
CA GLU A 332 -2.53 -28.78 -35.66
C GLU A 332 -2.53 -28.29 -34.20
N PHE A 333 -3.72 -28.13 -33.62
CA PHE A 333 -3.92 -27.55 -32.29
C PHE A 333 -4.95 -28.33 -31.45
N LYS A 334 -4.60 -28.71 -30.21
CA LYS A 334 -5.48 -29.46 -29.28
C LYS A 334 -6.26 -28.54 -28.34
N LEU A 335 -7.12 -27.70 -28.92
CA LEU A 335 -7.78 -26.57 -28.25
C LEU A 335 -8.63 -27.00 -27.03
N LYS A 336 -9.43 -28.05 -27.19
CA LYS A 336 -10.36 -28.61 -26.20
C LYS A 336 -9.65 -29.03 -24.91
N GLN A 337 -8.59 -29.81 -25.04
CA GLN A 337 -7.86 -30.39 -23.91
C GLN A 337 -7.09 -29.33 -23.13
N ARG A 338 -6.48 -28.34 -23.81
CA ARG A 338 -5.80 -27.24 -23.13
C ARG A 338 -6.79 -26.36 -22.37
N ALA A 339 -7.95 -26.07 -22.97
CA ALA A 339 -9.01 -25.33 -22.29
C ALA A 339 -9.56 -26.07 -21.06
N LEU A 340 -9.87 -27.37 -21.19
CA LEU A 340 -10.30 -28.22 -20.05
C LEU A 340 -9.28 -28.19 -18.91
N HIS A 341 -8.01 -28.45 -19.20
CA HIS A 341 -6.94 -28.37 -18.21
C HIS A 341 -6.94 -27.01 -17.48
N VAL A 342 -6.98 -25.91 -18.22
CA VAL A 342 -6.88 -24.56 -17.63
C VAL A 342 -8.05 -24.23 -16.71
N TYR A 343 -9.31 -24.51 -17.10
CA TYR A 343 -10.46 -24.24 -16.22
C TYR A 343 -10.52 -25.19 -15.02
N GLU A 344 -10.14 -26.47 -15.18
CA GLU A 344 -10.08 -27.44 -14.09
C GLU A 344 -8.94 -27.13 -13.09
N GLU A 345 -7.76 -26.74 -13.59
CA GLU A 345 -6.61 -26.38 -12.76
C GLU A 345 -6.87 -25.08 -11.98
N ALA A 346 -7.48 -24.08 -12.62
CA ALA A 346 -7.94 -22.86 -11.93
C ALA A 346 -8.92 -23.19 -10.77
N ARG A 347 -9.80 -24.19 -10.95
CA ARG A 347 -10.70 -24.64 -9.88
C ARG A 347 -9.91 -25.32 -8.75
N ARG A 348 -8.96 -26.20 -9.10
CA ARG A 348 -8.09 -26.87 -8.11
C ARG A 348 -7.26 -25.87 -7.29
N VAL A 349 -6.79 -24.76 -7.86
CA VAL A 349 -6.14 -23.65 -7.11
C VAL A 349 -7.08 -23.03 -6.08
N GLU A 350 -8.32 -22.70 -6.47
CA GLU A 350 -9.30 -22.13 -5.54
C GLU A 350 -9.68 -23.11 -4.44
N ASP A 351 -9.84 -24.40 -4.75
CA ASP A 351 -10.19 -25.41 -3.76
C ASP A 351 -9.05 -25.73 -2.79
N PHE A 352 -7.80 -25.79 -3.28
CA PHE A 352 -6.60 -25.91 -2.44
C PHE A 352 -6.51 -24.75 -1.43
N LYS A 353 -6.71 -23.52 -1.91
CA LYS A 353 -6.77 -22.31 -1.08
C LYS A 353 -7.92 -22.37 -0.06
N LYS A 354 -9.15 -22.74 -0.47
CA LYS A 354 -10.31 -22.88 0.43
C LYS A 354 -10.06 -23.92 1.53
N ILE A 355 -9.36 -25.02 1.24
CA ILE A 355 -9.02 -26.04 2.24
C ILE A 355 -8.05 -25.43 3.28
N CYS A 356 -6.95 -24.82 2.83
CA CYS A 356 -6.01 -24.13 3.74
C CYS A 356 -6.72 -23.05 4.59
N GLU A 357 -7.57 -22.21 3.99
CA GLU A 357 -8.31 -21.17 4.71
C GLU A 357 -9.32 -21.74 5.74
N LYS A 358 -9.90 -22.93 5.49
CA LYS A 358 -10.80 -23.61 6.45
C LYS A 358 -10.02 -24.15 7.64
N THR A 359 -8.95 -24.92 7.42
CA THR A 359 -8.16 -25.51 8.51
C THR A 359 -7.61 -24.43 9.45
N ASN A 360 -7.10 -23.33 8.91
CA ASN A 360 -6.63 -22.18 9.69
C ASN A 360 -7.72 -21.48 10.51
N LYS A 361 -9.01 -21.57 10.14
CA LYS A 361 -10.11 -21.01 10.94
C LYS A 361 -10.45 -21.89 12.14
N CYS A 362 -10.44 -23.22 11.98
CA CYS A 362 -10.70 -24.15 13.08
C CYS A 362 -9.67 -24.02 14.21
N LEU A 363 -8.38 -23.89 13.86
CA LEU A 363 -7.27 -23.77 14.82
C LEU A 363 -7.33 -22.49 15.70
N ASN A 364 -8.04 -21.45 15.27
CA ASN A 364 -8.20 -20.20 16.02
C ASN A 364 -9.50 -20.15 16.86
N GLY A 365 -10.33 -21.20 16.84
CA GLY A 365 -11.67 -21.19 17.43
C GLY A 365 -11.83 -21.97 18.74
N THR A 366 -10.87 -22.80 19.14
CA THR A 366 -11.01 -23.74 20.27
C THR A 366 -9.78 -23.82 21.18
N ASN A 367 -10.01 -24.09 22.47
CA ASN A 367 -8.95 -24.26 23.45
C ASN A 367 -8.27 -25.64 23.31
N GLY A 368 -7.28 -25.74 22.41
CA GLY A 368 -6.07 -26.51 22.67
C GLY A 368 -6.15 -28.05 22.65
N THR A 369 -6.97 -28.67 21.81
CA THR A 369 -6.76 -30.08 21.39
C THR A 369 -7.14 -30.30 19.91
N SER A 370 -6.29 -29.87 18.98
CA SER A 370 -6.39 -30.31 17.57
C SER A 370 -6.18 -31.82 17.51
N SER A 371 -7.08 -32.57 16.87
CA SER A 371 -6.91 -34.02 16.77
C SER A 371 -6.06 -34.38 15.55
N VAL A 372 -5.07 -35.25 15.73
CA VAL A 372 -4.14 -35.68 14.65
C VAL A 372 -4.88 -36.24 13.40
N LYS A 373 -6.13 -36.71 13.58
CA LYS A 373 -6.98 -37.18 12.48
C LYS A 373 -7.48 -36.07 11.55
N GLU A 374 -7.64 -34.83 12.03
CA GLU A 374 -8.11 -33.70 11.22
C GLU A 374 -7.00 -33.13 10.34
N ASP A 375 -5.77 -33.10 10.85
CA ASP A 375 -4.58 -32.70 10.08
C ASP A 375 -4.29 -33.69 8.95
N ILE A 376 -4.34 -35.01 9.22
CA ILE A 376 -4.16 -36.05 8.20
C ILE A 376 -5.20 -35.92 7.08
N ASN A 377 -6.48 -35.74 7.42
CA ASN A 377 -7.56 -35.57 6.43
C ASN A 377 -7.38 -34.28 5.59
N THR A 378 -6.80 -33.23 6.18
CA THR A 378 -6.44 -32.01 5.45
C THR A 378 -5.31 -32.28 4.43
N LEU A 379 -4.24 -32.98 4.84
CA LEU A 379 -3.12 -33.31 3.96
C LEU A 379 -3.54 -34.21 2.80
N GLU A 380 -4.36 -35.23 3.06
CA GLU A 380 -4.96 -36.12 2.04
C GLU A 380 -5.78 -35.31 1.01
N SER A 381 -6.62 -34.39 1.49
CA SER A 381 -7.48 -33.55 0.64
C SER A 381 -6.68 -32.61 -0.27
N LEU A 382 -5.61 -32.00 0.25
CA LEU A 382 -4.68 -31.15 -0.53
C LEU A 382 -3.84 -31.99 -1.51
N GLY A 383 -3.39 -33.16 -1.06
CA GLY A 383 -2.59 -34.08 -1.86
C GLY A 383 -3.36 -34.63 -3.06
N LYS A 384 -4.63 -35.01 -2.87
CA LYS A 384 -5.51 -35.43 -3.96
C LYS A 384 -5.61 -34.37 -5.08
N LEU A 385 -5.74 -33.08 -4.72
CA LEU A 385 -5.75 -31.99 -5.71
C LEU A 385 -4.43 -31.88 -6.47
N MET A 386 -3.28 -32.15 -5.82
CA MET A 386 -1.98 -32.20 -6.49
C MET A 386 -1.88 -33.38 -7.46
N SER A 387 -2.36 -34.58 -7.08
CA SER A 387 -2.42 -35.74 -7.98
C SER A 387 -3.36 -35.51 -9.18
N GLU A 388 -4.53 -34.90 -8.96
CA GLU A 388 -5.46 -34.51 -10.04
C GLU A 388 -4.83 -33.46 -10.98
N SER A 389 -4.04 -32.52 -10.46
CA SER A 389 -3.25 -31.57 -11.27
C SER A 389 -2.21 -32.32 -12.12
N HIS A 390 -1.48 -33.29 -11.56
CA HIS A 390 -0.51 -34.08 -12.32
C HIS A 390 -1.14 -34.86 -13.47
N GLU A 391 -2.23 -35.58 -13.21
CA GLU A 391 -2.92 -36.38 -14.23
C GLU A 391 -3.52 -35.49 -15.34
N SER A 392 -3.98 -34.29 -14.97
CA SER A 392 -4.41 -33.26 -15.94
C SER A 392 -3.24 -32.74 -16.78
N LEU A 393 -2.05 -32.55 -16.20
CA LEU A 393 -0.82 -32.12 -16.91
C LEU A 393 -0.24 -33.21 -17.81
N LYS A 394 -0.38 -34.47 -17.41
CA LYS A 394 -0.02 -35.67 -18.19
C LYS A 394 -0.95 -35.86 -19.39
N ASN A 395 -2.26 -35.95 -19.16
CA ASN A 395 -3.22 -36.38 -20.19
C ASN A 395 -3.86 -35.23 -20.98
N LEU A 396 -4.26 -34.14 -20.32
CA LEU A 396 -4.95 -33.01 -20.99
C LEU A 396 -3.96 -31.94 -21.48
N TYR A 397 -2.88 -31.72 -20.75
CA TYR A 397 -1.84 -30.76 -21.14
C TYR A 397 -0.64 -31.36 -21.85
N GLU A 398 -0.44 -32.69 -21.81
CA GLU A 398 0.65 -33.38 -22.51
C GLU A 398 2.01 -32.68 -22.28
N CYS A 399 2.34 -32.46 -21.01
CA CYS A 399 3.57 -31.81 -20.56
C CYS A 399 4.26 -32.54 -19.40
N SER A 400 4.00 -33.84 -19.21
CA SER A 400 4.81 -34.68 -18.32
C SER A 400 5.99 -35.34 -19.05
N HIS A 401 6.71 -36.24 -18.37
CA HIS A 401 7.84 -37.02 -18.86
C HIS A 401 7.90 -38.34 -18.08
N GLU A 402 8.37 -39.43 -18.68
CA GLU A 402 8.45 -40.75 -18.03
C GLU A 402 9.10 -40.71 -16.63
N ASN A 403 10.27 -40.06 -16.50
CA ASN A 403 10.93 -39.84 -15.21
C ASN A 403 10.16 -38.96 -14.21
N LEU A 404 9.27 -38.06 -14.65
CA LEU A 404 8.39 -37.29 -13.73
C LEU A 404 7.27 -38.20 -13.22
N ASP A 405 6.60 -38.91 -14.13
CA ASP A 405 5.56 -39.89 -13.82
C ASP A 405 6.10 -40.94 -12.84
N ARG A 406 7.30 -41.47 -13.11
CA ARG A 406 7.98 -42.47 -12.28
C ARG A 406 8.27 -41.97 -10.86
N LEU A 407 8.65 -40.70 -10.71
CA LEU A 407 8.81 -40.07 -9.40
C LEU A 407 7.46 -39.93 -8.67
N VAL A 408 6.38 -39.60 -9.38
CA VAL A 408 5.03 -39.54 -8.79
C VAL A 408 4.50 -40.93 -8.42
N ASP A 409 4.74 -41.97 -9.23
CA ASP A 409 4.38 -43.36 -8.92
C ASP A 409 5.02 -43.84 -7.61
N ILE A 410 6.32 -43.59 -7.44
CA ILE A 410 7.07 -43.93 -6.20
C ILE A 410 6.54 -43.13 -5.01
N SER A 411 6.16 -41.86 -5.23
CA SER A 411 5.52 -41.04 -4.20
C SER A 411 4.18 -41.63 -3.75
N PHE A 412 3.34 -42.01 -4.71
CA PHE A 412 2.02 -42.58 -4.44
C PHE A 412 2.13 -43.91 -3.66
N GLN A 413 3.11 -44.76 -4.00
CA GLN A 413 3.40 -46.00 -3.26
C GLN A 413 3.76 -45.75 -1.77
N MET A 414 4.41 -44.63 -1.46
CA MET A 414 4.73 -44.22 -0.08
C MET A 414 3.55 -43.53 0.65
N ASN A 415 2.38 -43.41 0.00
CA ASN A 415 1.26 -42.57 0.41
C ASN A 415 1.72 -41.10 0.61
N VAL A 416 2.33 -40.56 -0.44
CA VAL A 416 2.79 -39.16 -0.56
C VAL A 416 2.31 -38.62 -1.91
N HIS A 417 1.58 -37.51 -1.90
CA HIS A 417 1.03 -36.94 -3.13
C HIS A 417 2.03 -36.02 -3.82
N ALA A 418 2.28 -36.25 -5.11
CA ALA A 418 3.23 -35.48 -5.90
C ALA A 418 2.68 -35.08 -7.28
N ARG A 419 3.31 -34.06 -7.86
CA ARG A 419 3.07 -33.56 -9.22
C ARG A 419 4.33 -32.91 -9.79
N LEU A 420 4.46 -32.83 -11.11
CA LEU A 420 5.47 -31.99 -11.75
C LEU A 420 5.31 -30.51 -11.34
N THR A 421 6.39 -29.71 -11.34
CA THR A 421 6.36 -28.27 -11.03
C THR A 421 7.06 -27.45 -12.11
N GLY A 422 6.44 -26.34 -12.52
CA GLY A 422 6.88 -25.54 -13.65
C GLY A 422 6.47 -26.16 -14.99
N ALA A 423 7.22 -25.84 -16.05
CA ALA A 423 6.79 -26.11 -17.43
C ALA A 423 6.71 -27.60 -17.84
N GLY A 424 7.21 -28.53 -17.02
CA GLY A 424 7.21 -29.95 -17.35
C GLY A 424 8.10 -30.31 -18.55
N TRP A 425 7.73 -31.39 -19.25
CA TRP A 425 8.55 -32.19 -20.18
C TRP A 425 9.86 -32.73 -19.57
N GLY A 426 10.04 -32.57 -18.26
CA GLY A 426 11.26 -32.81 -17.50
C GLY A 426 11.31 -31.89 -16.28
N GLY A 427 12.47 -31.76 -15.66
CA GLY A 427 12.66 -30.92 -14.49
C GLY A 427 12.28 -31.62 -13.18
N CYS A 428 11.47 -30.98 -12.32
CA CYS A 428 11.20 -31.47 -10.97
C CYS A 428 9.74 -31.84 -10.72
N ILE A 429 9.54 -32.75 -9.77
CA ILE A 429 8.28 -32.88 -9.01
C ILE A 429 8.32 -32.03 -7.74
N VAL A 430 7.14 -31.72 -7.22
CA VAL A 430 6.88 -31.28 -5.85
C VAL A 430 5.92 -32.26 -5.19
N ALA A 431 6.25 -32.66 -3.96
CA ALA A 431 5.52 -33.64 -3.18
C ALA A 431 5.08 -33.07 -1.83
N LEU A 432 3.82 -33.28 -1.46
CA LEU A 432 3.26 -32.97 -0.15
C LEU A 432 3.39 -34.19 0.76
N CYS A 433 4.33 -34.13 1.69
CA CYS A 433 4.70 -35.22 2.58
C CYS A 433 4.44 -34.85 4.06
N PRO A 434 3.84 -35.73 4.87
CA PRO A 434 3.78 -35.54 6.32
C PRO A 434 5.19 -35.41 6.91
N ARG A 435 5.38 -34.45 7.82
CA ARG A 435 6.70 -34.02 8.31
C ARG A 435 7.59 -35.14 8.86
N GLU A 436 6.97 -36.13 9.51
CA GLU A 436 7.61 -37.32 10.06
C GLU A 436 8.09 -38.32 8.99
N LYS A 437 7.41 -38.41 7.84
CA LYS A 437 7.77 -39.27 6.71
C LYS A 437 8.88 -38.71 5.82
N VAL A 438 9.17 -37.40 5.88
CA VAL A 438 10.07 -36.70 4.94
C VAL A 438 11.42 -37.39 4.76
N LYS A 439 12.03 -37.90 5.83
CA LYS A 439 13.34 -38.58 5.75
C LYS A 439 13.24 -39.91 5.01
N GLU A 440 12.30 -40.77 5.41
CA GLU A 440 12.03 -42.07 4.81
C GLU A 440 11.68 -41.94 3.32
N TYR A 441 10.86 -40.95 2.99
CA TYR A 441 10.46 -40.65 1.62
C TYR A 441 11.63 -40.15 0.75
N ILE A 442 12.52 -39.30 1.27
CA ILE A 442 13.73 -38.89 0.55
C ILE A 442 14.67 -40.09 0.33
N GLU A 443 14.88 -40.93 1.35
CA GLU A 443 15.71 -42.14 1.23
C GLU A 443 15.12 -43.14 0.21
N ALA A 444 13.79 -43.27 0.14
CA ALA A 444 13.09 -44.06 -0.88
C ALA A 444 13.26 -43.49 -2.31
N LEU A 445 13.23 -42.16 -2.48
CA LEU A 445 13.53 -41.54 -3.78
C LEU A 445 15.01 -41.72 -4.19
N GLU A 446 15.95 -41.58 -3.25
CA GLU A 446 17.37 -41.87 -3.48
C GLU A 446 17.57 -43.32 -3.95
N ASP A 447 17.03 -44.30 -3.23
CA ASP A 447 17.28 -45.71 -3.53
C ASP A 447 16.46 -46.23 -4.73
N GLU A 448 15.16 -45.95 -4.85
CA GLU A 448 14.32 -46.49 -5.94
C GLU A 448 14.47 -45.75 -7.27
N PHE A 449 14.59 -44.41 -7.26
CA PHE A 449 14.71 -43.63 -8.49
C PHE A 449 16.17 -43.35 -8.86
N TYR A 450 16.90 -42.61 -8.02
CA TYR A 450 18.25 -42.15 -8.42
C TYR A 450 19.26 -43.28 -8.55
N ILE A 451 19.29 -44.22 -7.59
CA ILE A 451 20.26 -45.31 -7.56
C ILE A 451 19.81 -46.47 -8.44
N LYS A 452 18.65 -47.10 -8.18
CA LYS A 452 18.24 -48.30 -8.92
C LYS A 452 17.82 -48.05 -10.37
N HIS A 453 17.13 -46.94 -10.65
CA HIS A 453 16.59 -46.68 -11.99
C HIS A 453 17.52 -45.80 -12.84
N CYS A 454 18.08 -44.73 -12.26
CA CYS A 454 18.97 -43.82 -12.98
C CYS A 454 20.49 -44.11 -12.83
N ASN A 455 20.87 -45.10 -12.02
CA ASN A 455 22.26 -45.52 -11.79
C ASN A 455 23.21 -44.37 -11.35
N ILE A 456 22.71 -43.48 -10.51
CA ILE A 456 23.46 -42.36 -9.91
C ILE A 456 24.13 -42.78 -8.60
N ASP A 457 25.38 -42.35 -8.38
CA ASP A 457 26.08 -42.58 -7.11
C ASP A 457 25.28 -42.05 -5.92
N LYS A 458 25.20 -42.81 -4.81
CA LYS A 458 24.51 -42.36 -3.58
C LYS A 458 25.10 -41.06 -2.99
N SER A 459 26.36 -40.74 -3.29
CA SER A 459 27.02 -39.48 -2.94
C SER A 459 26.58 -38.26 -3.76
N LYS A 460 25.81 -38.47 -4.85
CA LYS A 460 25.27 -37.43 -5.74
C LYS A 460 23.74 -37.36 -5.71
N ALA A 461 23.04 -38.44 -5.37
CA ALA A 461 21.58 -38.51 -5.32
C ALA A 461 20.95 -37.37 -4.49
N ASN A 462 21.52 -37.10 -3.32
CA ASN A 462 21.17 -36.02 -2.39
C ASN A 462 21.24 -34.58 -2.98
N SER A 463 21.82 -34.38 -4.16
CA SER A 463 21.85 -33.08 -4.85
C SER A 463 20.62 -32.83 -5.72
N TYR A 464 19.84 -33.88 -6.02
CA TYR A 464 18.66 -33.83 -6.88
C TYR A 464 17.33 -33.87 -6.12
N VAL A 465 17.35 -34.25 -4.84
CA VAL A 465 16.17 -34.31 -3.96
C VAL A 465 16.40 -33.56 -2.64
N PHE A 466 15.46 -32.70 -2.26
CA PHE A 466 15.56 -31.91 -1.02
C PHE A 466 14.19 -31.54 -0.44
N ALA A 467 14.11 -31.46 0.90
CA ALA A 467 12.98 -30.85 1.60
C ALA A 467 13.07 -29.32 1.56
N THR A 468 11.93 -28.63 1.54
CA THR A 468 11.86 -27.16 1.44
C THR A 468 10.63 -26.58 2.15
N SER A 469 10.64 -25.26 2.37
CA SER A 469 9.55 -24.50 3.00
C SER A 469 9.51 -23.07 2.43
N PRO A 470 8.38 -22.34 2.52
CA PRO A 470 8.25 -21.02 1.90
C PRO A 470 9.30 -20.04 2.44
N ASN A 471 10.11 -19.47 1.54
CA ASN A 471 11.19 -18.54 1.91
C ASN A 471 10.90 -17.07 1.54
N PHE A 472 11.83 -16.17 1.88
CA PHE A 472 11.76 -14.76 1.48
C PHE A 472 11.96 -14.60 -0.03
N GLY A 473 11.30 -13.59 -0.61
CA GLY A 473 11.58 -13.08 -1.95
C GLY A 473 12.95 -12.39 -2.10
N ALA A 474 13.11 -11.67 -3.21
CA ALA A 474 14.33 -11.00 -3.61
C ALA A 474 14.81 -9.92 -2.61
N GLU A 475 16.13 -9.71 -2.56
CA GLU A 475 16.80 -8.81 -1.63
C GLU A 475 18.02 -8.14 -2.29
N SER A 476 18.51 -7.03 -1.72
CA SER A 476 19.75 -6.37 -2.14
C SER A 476 20.66 -6.05 -0.95
N ASN A 477 21.99 -6.05 -1.13
CA ASN A 477 22.96 -5.60 -0.12
C ASN A 477 23.57 -4.26 -0.54
N GLN A 478 23.58 -3.30 0.39
CA GLN A 478 24.43 -2.12 0.29
C GLN A 478 25.80 -2.38 0.93
N SER A 479 26.88 -2.05 0.23
CA SER A 479 28.14 -1.69 0.89
C SER A 479 27.97 -0.36 1.65
N GLU A 480 28.64 -0.19 2.80
CA GLU A 480 28.50 1.04 3.60
C GLU A 480 29.13 2.26 2.87
N PRO A 481 28.38 3.34 2.60
CA PRO A 481 28.98 4.58 2.11
C PRO A 481 29.85 5.20 3.20
N LYS A 482 31.12 5.52 2.85
CA LYS A 482 32.14 6.04 3.78
C LYS A 482 31.70 7.36 4.42
N THR A 483 31.16 7.27 5.63
CA THR A 483 30.75 8.41 6.47
C THR A 483 31.24 8.25 7.91
N GLU A 484 31.35 9.36 8.64
CA GLU A 484 32.18 9.42 9.82
C GLU A 484 31.62 8.71 11.06
N ILE A 485 32.50 7.94 11.73
CA ILE A 485 32.18 7.16 12.92
C ILE A 485 32.84 7.81 14.15
N THR A 486 32.05 8.05 15.20
CA THR A 486 32.49 8.68 16.46
C THR A 486 33.60 7.90 17.17
N ALA A 487 34.45 8.59 17.93
CA ALA A 487 35.67 8.04 18.54
C ALA A 487 35.44 6.78 19.41
N ALA A 488 34.32 6.71 20.14
CA ALA A 488 33.96 5.54 20.94
C ALA A 488 33.65 4.31 20.06
N LYS A 489 32.89 4.50 18.97
CA LYS A 489 32.59 3.43 17.99
C LYS A 489 33.85 3.09 17.17
N LYS A 490 34.72 4.06 16.83
CA LYS A 490 36.09 3.82 16.29
C LYS A 490 36.92 2.94 17.25
N ARG A 491 36.93 3.18 18.58
CA ARG A 491 37.61 2.31 19.57
C ARG A 491 37.01 0.89 19.65
N ARG A 492 35.69 0.74 19.67
CA ARG A 492 35.01 -0.57 19.71
C ARG A 492 35.25 -1.38 18.43
N ILE A 493 35.21 -0.72 17.27
CA ILE A 493 35.54 -1.32 15.96
C ILE A 493 37.04 -1.64 15.88
N ARG A 494 37.96 -0.77 16.33
CA ARG A 494 39.41 -1.07 16.37
C ARG A 494 39.73 -2.29 17.22
N ARG A 495 39.03 -2.51 18.35
CA ARG A 495 39.17 -3.74 19.15
C ARG A 495 38.63 -5.00 18.44
N LYS A 496 37.49 -4.92 17.73
CA LYS A 496 37.03 -6.03 16.86
C LYS A 496 37.98 -6.30 15.70
N ARG A 497 38.41 -5.26 14.96
CA ARG A 497 39.36 -5.34 13.85
C ARG A 497 40.73 -5.85 14.29
N LEU A 498 41.24 -5.51 15.47
CA LEU A 498 42.49 -6.08 15.99
C LEU A 498 42.39 -7.58 16.29
N ARG A 499 41.25 -8.07 16.79
CA ARG A 499 41.04 -9.52 16.97
C ARG A 499 40.93 -10.24 15.63
N ALA A 500 40.08 -9.73 14.73
CA ALA A 500 39.90 -10.28 13.40
C ALA A 500 41.21 -10.26 12.57
N ALA A 501 41.98 -9.17 12.64
CA ALA A 501 43.26 -9.04 11.94
C ALA A 501 44.38 -9.90 12.55
N LYS A 502 44.28 -10.31 13.82
CA LYS A 502 45.21 -11.31 14.39
C LYS A 502 44.93 -12.68 13.79
N GLN A 503 43.67 -13.11 13.81
CA GLN A 503 43.19 -14.32 13.11
C GLN A 503 43.51 -14.29 11.61
N TYR A 504 43.32 -13.14 10.94
CA TYR A 504 43.60 -12.99 9.52
C TYR A 504 45.10 -12.99 9.21
N LYS A 505 45.97 -12.51 10.12
CA LYS A 505 47.42 -12.67 9.99
C LYS A 505 47.90 -14.09 10.24
N GLU A 506 47.30 -14.81 11.19
CA GLU A 506 47.57 -16.24 11.40
C GLU A 506 47.19 -17.04 10.13
N VAL A 507 46.05 -16.74 9.51
CA VAL A 507 45.64 -17.33 8.22
C VAL A 507 46.53 -16.88 7.04
N GLN A 508 46.86 -15.59 6.90
CA GLN A 508 47.74 -15.11 5.82
C GLN A 508 49.15 -15.69 5.92
N ASN A 509 49.75 -15.76 7.12
CA ASN A 509 51.10 -16.32 7.29
C ASN A 509 51.14 -17.79 6.85
N ASN A 510 50.12 -18.58 7.22
CA ASN A 510 50.00 -19.97 6.80
C ASN A 510 49.83 -20.10 5.27
N ILE A 511 48.99 -19.25 4.65
CA ILE A 511 48.79 -19.25 3.19
C ILE A 511 50.07 -18.84 2.44
N CYS A 512 50.78 -17.80 2.88
CA CYS A 512 52.04 -17.38 2.27
C CYS A 512 53.12 -18.47 2.32
N TYR A 513 53.18 -19.25 3.40
CA TYR A 513 54.10 -20.39 3.51
C TYR A 513 53.79 -21.49 2.48
N CYS A 514 52.51 -21.78 2.23
CA CYS A 514 52.10 -22.75 1.21
C CYS A 514 52.40 -22.27 -0.22
N VAL A 515 52.20 -20.98 -0.52
CA VAL A 515 52.44 -20.42 -1.86
C VAL A 515 53.93 -20.44 -2.23
N ALA A 516 54.81 -20.03 -1.32
CA ALA A 516 56.25 -19.96 -1.57
C ALA A 516 56.90 -21.32 -1.88
N ILE A 517 56.33 -22.42 -1.38
CA ILE A 517 56.82 -23.79 -1.63
C ILE A 517 56.44 -24.27 -3.04
N ASN A 518 55.32 -23.81 -3.61
CA ASN A 518 54.88 -24.20 -4.96
C ASN A 518 55.57 -23.40 -6.07
N THR A 519 55.82 -22.10 -5.87
CA THR A 519 56.45 -21.25 -6.92
C THR A 519 57.87 -21.71 -7.25
N ASN A 520 58.61 -22.25 -6.29
CA ASN A 520 59.99 -22.71 -6.46
C ASN A 520 60.17 -24.02 -7.26
N LYS A 521 59.10 -24.54 -7.90
CA LYS A 521 59.13 -25.76 -8.74
C LYS A 521 58.95 -25.53 -10.24
N GLN A 522 58.65 -24.32 -10.70
CA GLN A 522 58.15 -24.11 -12.07
C GLN A 522 58.93 -23.13 -12.98
N THR A 523 59.99 -22.48 -12.48
CA THR A 523 60.81 -21.56 -13.30
C THR A 523 62.29 -21.91 -13.21
N ASN A 524 62.77 -22.74 -14.14
CA ASN A 524 64.21 -23.01 -14.27
C ASN A 524 64.61 -23.26 -15.74
N SER A 525 64.32 -22.29 -16.61
CA SER A 525 64.78 -22.27 -18.01
C SER A 525 64.77 -20.86 -18.62
N ILE A 526 65.98 -20.31 -18.86
CA ILE A 526 66.40 -19.58 -20.07
C ILE A 526 65.66 -18.27 -20.45
N ASP A 527 66.30 -17.16 -20.83
CA ASP A 527 67.63 -16.58 -20.53
C ASP A 527 67.65 -15.10 -21.05
N LEU A 528 68.66 -14.29 -20.68
CA LEU A 528 69.20 -13.06 -21.36
C LEU A 528 68.22 -12.14 -22.18
N ARG A 529 68.22 -10.80 -22.07
CA ARG A 529 69.31 -9.83 -21.85
C ARG A 529 68.78 -8.38 -21.82
N GLN A 530 69.61 -7.46 -21.29
CA GLN A 530 69.72 -6.03 -21.65
C GLN A 530 68.53 -5.06 -21.42
N THR A 531 68.71 -3.81 -20.97
CA THR A 531 69.70 -3.18 -20.06
C THR A 531 69.28 -1.73 -19.83
N ASN A 532 69.74 -1.13 -18.71
CA ASN A 532 69.78 0.31 -18.41
C ASN A 532 68.42 0.98 -18.10
N SER A 533 68.33 2.01 -17.27
CA SER A 533 69.15 2.54 -16.15
C SER A 533 68.33 3.70 -15.52
N THR A 534 68.69 4.43 -14.46
CA THR A 534 69.93 4.54 -13.68
C THR A 534 69.57 5.14 -12.29
N THR A 535 70.28 4.73 -11.22
CA THR A 535 70.75 5.57 -10.08
C THR A 535 69.76 6.30 -9.13
N ASP A 536 69.99 6.36 -7.81
CA ASP A 536 70.85 5.52 -6.94
C ASP A 536 70.68 5.84 -5.43
N LEU A 537 71.42 5.07 -4.59
CA LEU A 537 72.00 5.46 -3.27
C LEU A 537 71.05 5.83 -2.08
N ASP A 538 71.31 5.43 -0.83
CA ASP A 538 72.14 4.30 -0.33
C ASP A 538 71.91 3.98 1.16
N ASN A 539 72.43 2.83 1.60
CA ASN A 539 72.99 2.52 2.94
C ASN A 539 72.11 2.55 4.22
N ASN A 540 72.45 1.81 5.31
CA ASN A 540 73.00 0.44 5.46
C ASN A 540 72.96 0.04 6.97
N ILE A 541 73.58 -1.10 7.30
CA ILE A 541 73.97 -1.57 8.66
C ILE A 541 72.82 -2.09 9.56
N LEU A 542 72.98 -3.12 10.41
CA LEU A 542 73.52 -4.49 10.28
C LEU A 542 73.25 -5.23 11.63
N ASN A 543 73.49 -6.54 11.66
CA ASN A 543 73.80 -7.34 12.87
C ASN A 543 72.78 -7.43 14.03
N LYS A 544 72.18 -8.62 14.17
CA LYS A 544 72.86 -9.72 14.89
C LYS A 544 72.32 -11.10 14.47
N SER A 545 73.12 -12.14 14.66
CA SER A 545 72.90 -13.50 14.18
C SER A 545 73.45 -14.54 15.18
N THR A 546 72.84 -15.73 15.24
CA THR A 546 73.49 -17.03 15.54
C THR A 546 72.52 -18.21 15.33
N VAL A 547 72.76 -18.98 14.26
CA VAL A 547 72.98 -20.45 14.24
C VAL A 547 72.13 -21.37 15.15
N THR A 548 71.40 -22.32 14.54
CA THR A 548 71.63 -23.78 14.72
C THR A 548 70.90 -24.65 13.67
N GLU A 549 71.64 -25.66 13.18
CA GLU A 549 71.23 -26.98 12.64
C GLU A 549 70.15 -27.13 11.53
N ASN A 550 70.60 -27.66 10.38
CA ASN A 550 69.75 -28.32 9.39
C ASN A 550 69.37 -29.73 9.89
N LYS A 551 68.07 -30.05 9.94
CA LYS A 551 67.59 -31.44 10.03
C LYS A 551 67.37 -32.05 8.65
N SER A 552 67.41 -33.37 8.58
CA SER A 552 67.35 -34.14 7.34
C SER A 552 65.91 -34.33 6.83
N VAL A 553 65.79 -34.69 5.54
CA VAL A 553 64.47 -34.87 4.90
C VAL A 553 63.71 -36.09 5.46
N SER A 554 64.40 -37.07 6.06
CA SER A 554 63.78 -38.15 6.86
C SER A 554 63.09 -37.61 8.11
N ASP A 555 63.78 -36.78 8.90
CA ASP A 555 63.25 -36.24 10.16
C ASP A 555 61.95 -35.45 9.95
N ILE A 556 61.86 -34.75 8.81
CA ILE A 556 60.66 -34.01 8.40
C ILE A 556 59.54 -34.98 7.98
N LYS A 557 59.85 -36.06 7.26
CA LYS A 557 58.84 -37.08 6.89
C LYS A 557 58.26 -37.79 8.10
N ASP A 558 59.09 -38.18 9.07
CA ASP A 558 58.61 -38.89 10.26
C ASP A 558 57.88 -37.96 11.23
N SER A 559 58.30 -36.68 11.33
CA SER A 559 57.55 -35.65 12.05
C SER A 559 56.18 -35.36 11.40
N VAL A 560 56.11 -35.30 10.06
CA VAL A 560 54.84 -35.17 9.33
C VAL A 560 53.97 -36.42 9.48
N ARG A 561 54.56 -37.62 9.52
CA ARG A 561 53.83 -38.86 9.77
C ARG A 561 53.22 -38.88 11.18
N GLY A 562 54.02 -38.53 12.20
CA GLY A 562 53.53 -38.38 13.58
C GLY A 562 52.42 -37.33 13.69
N ALA A 563 52.53 -36.21 12.98
CA ALA A 563 51.47 -35.21 12.92
C ALA A 563 50.18 -35.72 12.24
N ILE A 564 50.29 -36.56 11.20
CA ILE A 564 49.15 -37.19 10.52
C ILE A 564 48.51 -38.29 11.40
N GLU A 565 49.29 -39.02 12.18
CA GLU A 565 48.79 -40.00 13.14
C GLU A 565 48.11 -39.29 14.34
N MET A 566 48.70 -38.23 14.91
CA MET A 566 48.05 -37.37 15.91
C MET A 566 46.76 -36.69 15.41
N LEU A 567 46.66 -36.37 14.12
CA LEU A 567 45.43 -35.83 13.52
C LEU A 567 44.33 -36.88 13.34
N LYS A 568 44.68 -38.18 13.25
CA LYS A 568 43.69 -39.27 13.26
C LYS A 568 43.17 -39.59 14.67
N GLU A 569 43.93 -39.31 15.71
CA GLU A 569 43.51 -39.54 17.11
C GLU A 569 42.57 -38.44 17.68
N GLN A 570 42.13 -37.46 16.88
CA GLN A 570 41.17 -36.43 17.33
C GLN A 570 39.78 -36.48 16.67
N GLU A 571 39.51 -37.44 15.77
CA GLU A 571 38.14 -37.72 15.30
C GLU A 571 37.39 -38.65 16.27
N LYS A 572 36.79 -38.07 17.32
CA LYS A 572 35.88 -38.82 18.19
C LYS A 572 34.65 -39.28 17.40
N SER A 573 34.33 -40.56 17.49
CA SER A 573 33.22 -41.13 16.74
C SER A 573 31.88 -40.47 17.12
N ARG A 574 30.94 -40.48 16.17
CA ARG A 574 29.58 -39.95 16.36
C ARG A 574 28.90 -40.52 17.62
N ASP A 575 29.20 -41.78 17.95
CA ASP A 575 28.58 -42.48 19.07
C ASP A 575 29.25 -42.14 20.41
N GLU A 576 30.56 -41.86 20.45
CA GLU A 576 31.20 -41.24 21.62
C GLU A 576 30.62 -39.85 21.91
N VAL A 577 30.38 -39.05 20.85
CA VAL A 577 29.80 -37.71 20.99
C VAL A 577 28.34 -37.77 21.44
N LEU A 578 27.58 -38.79 21.03
CA LEU A 578 26.25 -39.07 21.54
C LEU A 578 26.28 -39.53 23.00
N ALA A 579 27.11 -40.51 23.35
CA ALA A 579 27.27 -40.99 24.72
C ALA A 579 27.71 -39.87 25.69
N ALA A 580 28.64 -38.99 25.28
CA ALA A 580 29.06 -37.83 26.06
C ALA A 580 27.94 -36.77 26.20
N ARG A 581 27.04 -36.65 25.22
CA ARG A 581 25.83 -35.82 25.31
C ARG A 581 24.79 -36.43 26.24
N GLU A 582 24.56 -37.74 26.17
CA GLU A 582 23.64 -38.46 27.06
C GLU A 582 24.11 -38.48 28.51
N ALA A 583 25.40 -38.70 28.76
CA ALA A 583 26.00 -38.58 30.09
C ALA A 583 25.78 -37.18 30.68
N LYS A 584 25.95 -36.11 29.88
CA LYS A 584 25.62 -34.74 30.29
C LYS A 584 24.11 -34.52 30.51
N LYS A 585 23.25 -35.16 29.72
CA LYS A 585 21.78 -35.11 29.85
C LYS A 585 21.32 -35.79 31.14
N LEU A 586 21.85 -36.98 31.44
CA LEU A 586 21.64 -37.74 32.68
C LEU A 586 22.19 -37.01 33.91
N ALA A 587 23.39 -36.42 33.84
CA ALA A 587 23.93 -35.58 34.92
C ALA A 587 23.03 -34.37 35.20
N LYS A 588 22.51 -33.70 34.16
CA LYS A 588 21.59 -32.56 34.29
C LYS A 588 20.21 -32.97 34.81
N LEU A 589 19.74 -34.18 34.50
CA LEU A 589 18.52 -34.76 35.09
C LEU A 589 18.70 -35.17 36.56
N LYS A 590 19.84 -35.78 36.92
CA LYS A 590 20.19 -36.06 38.33
C LYS A 590 20.34 -34.78 39.16
N ALA A 591 20.87 -33.71 38.58
CA ALA A 591 20.91 -32.40 39.23
C ALA A 591 19.49 -31.80 39.42
N LYS A 592 18.58 -32.00 38.47
CA LYS A 592 17.20 -31.49 38.59
C LYS A 592 16.33 -32.31 39.58
N LYS A 593 16.59 -33.61 39.73
CA LYS A 593 15.93 -34.50 40.71
C LYS A 593 16.42 -34.34 42.17
N LYS A 594 17.20 -33.30 42.50
CA LYS A 594 17.72 -33.08 43.86
C LYS A 594 17.06 -31.92 44.63
N ASN A 595 15.98 -31.34 44.08
CA ASN A 595 15.27 -30.19 44.65
C ASN A 595 13.78 -30.42 44.96
N GLU A 596 13.24 -31.60 44.69
CA GLU A 596 11.82 -31.94 44.91
C GLU A 596 11.71 -33.35 45.52
N ASP A 597 12.08 -33.50 46.79
CA ASP A 597 11.65 -34.64 47.62
C ASP A 597 11.72 -34.32 49.12
N THR A 598 10.58 -33.97 49.73
CA THR A 598 10.34 -34.00 51.19
C THR A 598 8.85 -33.74 51.47
N GLY A 599 8.24 -34.51 52.38
CA GLY A 599 6.92 -34.19 52.97
C GLY A 599 5.69 -34.75 52.24
N ASN A 600 5.56 -36.08 52.23
CA ASN A 600 4.36 -36.77 51.72
C ASN A 600 3.22 -36.77 52.76
N SER A 601 2.03 -37.25 52.34
CA SER A 601 0.89 -37.75 53.15
C SER A 601 -0.19 -36.75 53.65
N VAL A 602 -1.50 -37.07 53.75
CA VAL A 602 -2.38 -37.99 52.98
C VAL A 602 -3.87 -37.78 53.38
N THR A 603 -4.82 -38.28 52.57
CA THR A 603 -6.27 -38.50 52.84
C THR A 603 -7.30 -37.34 52.95
N LYS A 604 -8.41 -37.59 52.23
CA LYS A 604 -9.84 -37.48 52.63
C LYS A 604 -10.67 -36.20 52.34
N THR A 605 -11.34 -36.30 51.19
CA THR A 605 -12.82 -36.26 51.03
C THR A 605 -13.66 -35.02 51.36
N GLN A 606 -14.49 -34.70 50.37
CA GLN A 606 -15.91 -34.34 50.43
C GLN A 606 -16.37 -32.87 50.33
N ASP A 607 -17.40 -32.77 49.49
CA ASP A 607 -18.58 -31.91 49.49
C ASP A 607 -18.49 -30.39 49.22
N THR A 608 -19.34 -30.00 48.25
CA THR A 608 -19.83 -28.64 47.99
C THR A 608 -21.15 -28.48 48.76
N PRO A 609 -21.60 -27.26 49.15
CA PRO A 609 -22.15 -26.32 48.18
C PRO A 609 -21.96 -24.81 48.48
N LYS A 610 -22.63 -24.02 47.63
CA LYS A 610 -22.62 -22.55 47.47
C LYS A 610 -23.21 -21.77 48.66
N GLN A 611 -22.80 -20.49 48.77
CA GLN A 611 -23.52 -19.33 49.37
C GLN A 611 -23.85 -19.39 50.89
N GLY A 612 -23.80 -18.30 51.67
CA GLY A 612 -23.32 -16.92 51.40
C GLY A 612 -23.97 -15.86 52.31
N LYS A 613 -23.23 -14.79 52.65
CA LYS A 613 -23.63 -13.55 53.38
C LYS A 613 -24.00 -13.63 54.87
N ASN A 614 -23.27 -12.84 55.67
CA ASN A 614 -23.76 -11.79 56.58
C ASN A 614 -22.68 -10.66 56.54
N GLU A 615 -22.81 -9.45 57.09
CA GLU A 615 -23.66 -8.83 58.13
C GLU A 615 -24.27 -7.50 57.58
N LYS A 616 -25.49 -7.03 57.91
CA LYS A 616 -25.99 -6.44 59.18
C LYS A 616 -25.13 -5.26 59.66
N LYS A 617 -25.42 -3.95 59.52
CA LYS A 617 -26.60 -3.11 59.16
C LYS A 617 -27.36 -2.43 60.33
N ASN A 618 -27.48 -1.10 60.23
CA ASN A 618 -28.44 -0.14 60.84
C ASN A 618 -28.21 0.43 62.27
N ASP A 619 -28.12 1.77 62.33
CA ASP A 619 -28.36 2.62 63.51
C ASP A 619 -29.86 2.84 63.82
N LYS A 620 -30.14 3.44 64.99
CA LYS A 620 -31.27 4.37 65.18
C LYS A 620 -31.06 5.35 66.36
N VAL A 621 -31.03 6.65 66.01
CA VAL A 621 -31.68 7.82 66.66
C VAL A 621 -31.77 7.90 68.20
N GLU A 622 -31.15 8.93 68.80
CA GLU A 622 -31.78 9.94 69.69
C GLU A 622 -30.77 11.01 70.19
N GLY A 623 -31.25 12.09 70.84
CA GLY A 623 -30.45 12.91 71.78
C GLY A 623 -29.82 14.23 71.28
N GLN A 624 -30.00 15.31 72.04
CA GLN A 624 -29.46 16.67 71.79
C GLN A 624 -28.14 16.95 72.55
N THR A 625 -27.44 18.04 72.15
CA THR A 625 -26.31 18.73 72.84
C THR A 625 -24.99 17.93 73.00
N SER A 626 -23.78 18.46 72.74
CA SER A 626 -23.28 19.85 72.69
C SER A 626 -22.13 20.07 71.66
N HIS A 627 -21.54 21.27 71.61
CA HIS A 627 -20.37 21.65 70.78
C HIS A 627 -19.09 20.80 71.08
N THR A 628 -18.03 20.73 70.23
CA THR A 628 -17.39 21.80 69.43
C THR A 628 -16.56 21.26 68.23
N GLU A 629 -16.54 21.99 67.09
CA GLU A 629 -15.54 22.11 65.98
C GLU A 629 -14.73 20.88 65.43
N THR A 630 -14.47 20.67 64.12
CA THR A 630 -14.62 21.52 62.91
C THR A 630 -14.78 20.72 61.57
N LYS A 631 -15.66 21.20 60.68
CA LYS A 631 -15.82 21.10 59.18
C LYS A 631 -15.34 19.87 58.34
N ILE A 632 -16.07 19.24 57.38
CA ILE A 632 -17.22 19.51 56.42
C ILE A 632 -16.76 19.80 54.95
N ASP A 633 -17.33 19.36 53.78
CA ASP A 633 -18.51 18.56 53.29
C ASP A 633 -19.46 19.34 52.32
N ASN A 634 -20.14 18.81 51.26
CA ASN A 634 -20.04 17.55 50.48
C ASN A 634 -20.83 17.58 49.11
N SER A 635 -20.31 16.90 48.05
CA SER A 635 -20.98 16.27 46.86
C SER A 635 -22.00 17.01 45.90
N PRO A 636 -23.15 16.43 45.40
CA PRO A 636 -23.36 16.02 43.98
C PRO A 636 -24.71 16.42 43.27
N ASN A 637 -25.04 15.94 42.04
CA ASN A 637 -26.26 15.13 41.67
C ASN A 637 -26.44 14.76 40.13
N LYS A 638 -27.68 14.58 39.57
CA LYS A 638 -28.05 13.51 38.58
C LYS A 638 -29.32 13.76 37.66
N ASP A 639 -29.57 12.85 36.68
CA ASP A 639 -30.85 12.46 35.97
C ASP A 639 -31.21 12.96 34.51
N LYS A 640 -32.37 12.54 33.94
CA LYS A 640 -32.55 12.04 32.53
C LYS A 640 -33.88 12.36 31.78
N ASP A 641 -33.84 12.30 30.42
CA ASP A 641 -34.88 12.09 29.35
C ASP A 641 -36.32 12.70 29.37
N GLU A 642 -36.71 13.48 28.33
CA GLU A 642 -37.95 13.33 27.50
C GLU A 642 -38.01 14.33 26.29
N VAL A 643 -38.66 13.97 25.14
CA VAL A 643 -38.79 14.82 23.92
C VAL A 643 -40.01 14.46 23.05
N ASP A 644 -40.90 15.42 22.70
CA ASP A 644 -41.60 15.48 21.40
C ASP A 644 -42.19 16.89 21.07
N ARG A 645 -42.33 17.20 19.76
CA ARG A 645 -43.16 18.24 19.09
C ARG A 645 -43.28 19.71 19.63
N ALA A 646 -42.61 20.64 18.93
CA ALA A 646 -43.13 21.96 18.50
C ALA A 646 -42.21 22.58 17.42
N VAL A 647 -42.56 22.55 16.12
CA VAL A 647 -43.37 23.52 15.34
C VAL A 647 -42.54 24.64 14.68
N ILE A 648 -42.96 25.02 13.46
CA ILE A 648 -42.33 25.99 12.54
C ILE A 648 -42.88 27.40 12.85
N ILE A 649 -42.20 28.44 12.36
CA ILE A 649 -42.62 29.87 12.36
C ILE A 649 -42.49 30.54 13.74
N ASP A 650 -41.39 31.25 13.96
CA ASP A 650 -41.42 32.73 13.99
C ASP A 650 -40.01 33.34 14.08
N ASN A 651 -39.57 34.13 13.09
CA ASN A 651 -38.28 34.84 13.20
C ASN A 651 -38.13 36.08 12.30
N GLU A 652 -39.24 36.69 11.85
CA GLU A 652 -39.20 38.00 11.17
C GLU A 652 -39.41 39.18 12.15
N ALA A 653 -39.72 38.90 13.43
CA ALA A 653 -40.11 39.89 14.43
C ALA A 653 -39.06 40.24 15.52
N LYS A 654 -37.83 39.68 15.48
CA LYS A 654 -36.84 39.80 16.58
C LYS A 654 -35.48 40.42 16.22
N GLU A 655 -35.33 41.02 15.03
CA GLU A 655 -34.16 41.85 14.70
C GLU A 655 -34.27 43.24 15.37
N ASN A 656 -35.41 43.92 15.24
CA ASN A 656 -35.60 45.34 15.60
C ASN A 656 -35.63 45.69 17.11
N VAL A 657 -35.50 44.71 18.02
CA VAL A 657 -35.50 44.97 19.48
C VAL A 657 -34.08 45.17 20.04
N LYS A 658 -33.09 44.46 19.48
CA LYS A 658 -31.74 44.37 20.07
C LYS A 658 -30.93 45.67 20.00
N GLU A 659 -31.14 46.50 18.99
CA GLU A 659 -30.38 47.76 18.83
C GLU A 659 -30.59 48.73 20.00
N ARG A 660 -31.81 48.80 20.56
CA ARG A 660 -32.11 49.70 21.69
C ARG A 660 -31.47 49.23 23.00
N GLU A 661 -31.43 47.92 23.25
CA GLU A 661 -30.80 47.36 24.45
C GLU A 661 -29.27 47.54 24.42
N ILE A 662 -28.64 47.38 23.26
CA ILE A 662 -27.19 47.58 23.07
C ILE A 662 -26.79 49.03 23.40
N VAL A 663 -27.55 50.03 22.95
CA VAL A 663 -27.27 51.46 23.25
C VAL A 663 -27.43 51.77 24.75
N LEU A 664 -28.37 51.13 25.45
CA LEU A 664 -28.53 51.26 26.90
C LEU A 664 -27.38 50.58 27.66
N ALA A 665 -27.00 49.36 27.27
CA ALA A 665 -25.88 48.63 27.87
C ALA A 665 -24.54 49.39 27.73
N GLN A 666 -24.26 49.95 26.55
CA GLN A 666 -23.07 50.78 26.31
C GLN A 666 -23.04 52.05 27.18
N ARG A 667 -24.21 52.69 27.40
CA ARG A 667 -24.32 53.86 28.29
C ARG A 667 -24.16 53.50 29.77
N ALA A 668 -24.60 52.31 30.20
CA ALA A 668 -24.36 51.81 31.54
C ALA A 668 -22.87 51.50 31.78
N ALA A 669 -22.22 50.78 30.85
CA ALA A 669 -20.81 50.41 30.95
C ALA A 669 -19.86 51.64 30.97
N LYS A 670 -20.15 52.69 30.18
CA LYS A 670 -19.39 53.95 30.25
C LYS A 670 -19.58 54.73 31.56
N LYS A 671 -20.56 54.39 32.40
CA LYS A 671 -20.82 55.07 33.68
C LYS A 671 -20.14 54.38 34.87
N SER A 672 -19.97 53.05 34.85
CA SER A 672 -19.31 52.29 35.93
C SER A 672 -17.78 52.44 35.94
N LEU A 673 -17.15 52.67 34.79
CA LEU A 673 -15.69 52.76 34.64
C LEU A 673 -15.04 54.02 35.26
N LYS A 674 -15.80 54.97 35.80
CA LYS A 674 -15.28 56.26 36.30
C LYS A 674 -14.77 56.28 37.75
N GLY A 675 -14.56 55.12 38.40
CA GLY A 675 -14.39 55.09 39.86
C GLY A 675 -13.63 53.91 40.49
N LYS A 676 -12.42 53.55 40.01
CA LYS A 676 -11.32 52.98 40.82
C LYS A 676 -10.03 52.85 39.99
N LYS A 677 -8.86 53.11 40.60
CA LYS A 677 -7.53 52.94 39.98
C LYS A 677 -6.95 51.55 40.29
N ILE A 678 -6.77 50.73 39.26
CA ILE A 678 -5.71 49.72 39.09
C ILE A 678 -5.33 49.77 37.59
N ASP A 679 -4.08 49.49 37.24
CA ASP A 679 -3.50 49.85 35.93
C ASP A 679 -4.21 49.21 34.71
N MET A 680 -4.24 49.98 33.61
CA MET A 680 -4.96 49.66 32.37
C MET A 680 -4.01 49.48 31.18
N PRO A 681 -4.40 48.70 30.15
CA PRO A 681 -3.85 48.81 28.80
C PRO A 681 -4.08 50.21 28.21
N SER A 682 -3.27 50.60 27.22
CA SER A 682 -3.38 51.92 26.59
C SER A 682 -4.70 52.12 25.85
N GLU A 683 -5.14 53.38 25.76
CA GLU A 683 -6.43 53.78 25.18
C GLU A 683 -6.57 53.38 23.68
N GLN A 684 -5.45 53.16 22.99
CA GLN A 684 -5.41 52.60 21.63
C GLN A 684 -5.93 51.15 21.57
N VAL A 685 -5.59 50.29 22.53
CA VAL A 685 -6.00 48.87 22.55
C VAL A 685 -7.52 48.74 22.70
N ILE A 686 -8.12 49.59 23.52
CA ILE A 686 -9.58 49.60 23.74
C ILE A 686 -10.31 50.06 22.47
N ASN A 687 -9.81 51.12 21.82
CA ASN A 687 -10.39 51.63 20.58
C ASN A 687 -10.20 50.67 19.39
N ALA A 688 -9.05 49.99 19.28
CA ALA A 688 -8.83 48.92 18.30
C ALA A 688 -9.84 47.78 18.51
N THR A 689 -9.94 47.24 19.72
CA THR A 689 -10.88 46.16 20.05
C THR A 689 -12.34 46.52 19.74
N VAL A 690 -12.76 47.76 20.02
CA VAL A 690 -14.11 48.25 19.69
C VAL A 690 -14.30 48.37 18.18
N ASN A 691 -13.31 48.87 17.44
CA ASN A 691 -13.36 48.96 15.98
C ASN A 691 -13.39 47.56 15.32
N ASP A 692 -12.65 46.59 15.82
CA ASP A 692 -12.66 45.21 15.32
C ASP A 692 -14.00 44.51 15.56
N VAL A 693 -14.63 44.73 16.72
CA VAL A 693 -16.00 44.26 16.99
C VAL A 693 -17.00 44.95 16.07
N VAL A 694 -16.89 46.28 15.90
CA VAL A 694 -17.77 47.05 14.99
C VAL A 694 -17.60 46.63 13.53
N ASN A 695 -16.39 46.35 13.07
CA ASN A 695 -16.13 45.90 11.71
C ASN A 695 -16.59 44.45 11.51
N THR A 696 -16.28 43.54 12.45
CA THR A 696 -16.81 42.16 12.42
C THR A 696 -18.35 42.14 12.40
N LEU A 697 -19.01 43.05 13.13
CA LEU A 697 -20.47 43.21 13.08
C LEU A 697 -20.96 43.79 11.75
N LYS A 698 -20.26 44.77 11.14
CA LYS A 698 -20.58 45.26 9.79
C LYS A 698 -20.43 44.17 8.73
N ASP A 699 -19.41 43.32 8.83
CA ASP A 699 -19.17 42.23 7.89
C ASP A 699 -20.29 41.18 8.01
N ILE A 700 -20.66 40.79 9.24
CA ILE A 700 -21.80 39.90 9.51
C ILE A 700 -23.11 40.51 8.98
N VAL A 701 -23.36 41.81 9.20
CA VAL A 701 -24.54 42.52 8.70
C VAL A 701 -24.53 42.63 7.17
N THR A 702 -23.36 42.80 6.55
CA THR A 702 -23.22 42.89 5.08
C THR A 702 -23.48 41.53 4.44
N VAL A 703 -22.88 40.45 4.95
CA VAL A 703 -23.13 39.08 4.51
C VAL A 703 -24.59 38.69 4.77
N ALA A 704 -25.17 39.07 5.91
CA ALA A 704 -26.59 38.84 6.19
C ALA A 704 -27.49 39.59 5.18
N ARG A 705 -27.17 40.85 4.84
CA ARG A 705 -27.90 41.64 3.84
C ARG A 705 -27.76 41.06 2.43
N GLU A 706 -26.59 40.60 2.04
CA GLU A 706 -26.37 39.95 0.73
C GLU A 706 -27.10 38.62 0.62
N VAL A 707 -27.07 37.79 1.68
CA VAL A 707 -27.86 36.56 1.77
C VAL A 707 -29.37 36.86 1.76
N LYS A 708 -29.83 37.92 2.43
CA LYS A 708 -31.23 38.37 2.43
C LYS A 708 -31.65 38.84 1.03
N GLU A 709 -30.87 39.71 0.39
CA GLU A 709 -31.08 40.14 -1.01
C GLU A 709 -31.14 38.97 -2.00
N VAL A 710 -30.24 37.98 -1.90
CA VAL A 710 -30.26 36.80 -2.77
C VAL A 710 -31.48 35.92 -2.47
N THR A 711 -31.83 35.72 -1.20
CA THR A 711 -33.02 34.95 -0.80
C THR A 711 -34.30 35.61 -1.28
N ASP A 712 -34.42 36.92 -1.17
CA ASP A 712 -35.63 37.65 -1.57
C ASP A 712 -35.71 37.82 -3.10
N LYS A 713 -34.58 37.92 -3.82
CA LYS A 713 -34.54 37.79 -5.29
C LYS A 713 -34.99 36.40 -5.76
N VAL A 714 -34.63 35.33 -5.04
CA VAL A 714 -35.12 33.97 -5.34
C VAL A 714 -36.62 33.84 -5.05
N LYS A 715 -37.13 34.34 -3.92
CA LYS A 715 -38.58 34.40 -3.63
C LYS A 715 -39.36 35.18 -4.70
N ALA A 716 -38.81 36.30 -5.19
CA ALA A 716 -39.46 37.14 -6.19
C ALA A 716 -39.62 36.46 -7.57
N ILE A 717 -38.77 35.48 -7.90
CA ILE A 717 -38.87 34.71 -9.16
C ILE A 717 -40.06 33.73 -9.13
N ASP A 718 -40.35 33.13 -7.98
CA ASP A 718 -41.35 32.06 -7.83
C ASP A 718 -42.81 32.57 -7.82
N LEU A 719 -43.01 33.87 -7.56
CA LEU A 719 -44.33 34.53 -7.59
C LEU A 719 -44.69 35.12 -8.97
N GLY A 720 -43.81 35.03 -9.97
CA GLY A 720 -43.90 35.81 -11.21
C GLY A 720 -44.79 35.25 -12.35
N LYS A 721 -45.30 34.01 -12.27
CA LYS A 721 -46.02 33.36 -13.40
C LYS A 721 -47.16 32.41 -12.99
N LYS A 722 -48.29 32.95 -12.54
CA LYS A 722 -49.57 32.21 -12.40
C LYS A 722 -50.82 33.04 -12.72
N SER A 723 -50.93 33.50 -13.96
CA SER A 723 -52.20 33.96 -14.57
C SER A 723 -52.13 33.93 -16.10
N GLU A 724 -53.29 33.82 -16.75
CA GLU A 724 -53.50 34.06 -18.19
C GLU A 724 -52.73 33.21 -19.22
N GLU A 725 -53.12 31.94 -19.38
CA GLU A 725 -53.49 31.46 -20.72
C GLU A 725 -54.53 30.34 -20.63
N SER A 726 -55.81 30.70 -20.72
CA SER A 726 -56.93 29.75 -20.80
C SER A 726 -57.64 29.90 -22.15
N GLN A 727 -58.07 28.78 -22.72
CA GLN A 727 -58.90 28.69 -23.93
C GLN A 727 -58.31 29.27 -25.24
N LYS A 728 -57.53 28.45 -25.95
CA LYS A 728 -57.35 28.52 -27.41
C LYS A 728 -57.74 27.18 -28.02
N SER A 729 -58.33 27.17 -29.22
CA SER A 729 -58.94 25.96 -29.78
C SER A 729 -57.91 24.98 -30.36
N LYS A 730 -58.33 23.70 -30.46
CA LYS A 730 -57.53 22.60 -31.01
C LYS A 730 -57.22 22.77 -32.51
N ALA A 731 -57.88 23.71 -33.19
CA ALA A 731 -57.62 24.07 -34.59
C ALA A 731 -56.50 25.12 -34.71
N GLU A 732 -56.55 26.19 -33.91
CA GLU A 732 -55.56 27.28 -33.92
C GLU A 732 -54.17 26.77 -33.53
N LEU A 733 -54.07 25.94 -32.49
CA LEU A 733 -52.84 25.25 -32.08
C LEU A 733 -52.25 24.35 -33.20
N LYS A 734 -53.06 23.96 -34.19
CA LYS A 734 -52.63 23.16 -35.35
C LYS A 734 -52.20 24.04 -36.52
N ALA A 735 -52.79 25.22 -36.68
CA ALA A 735 -52.35 26.25 -37.63
C ALA A 735 -51.01 26.87 -37.19
N GLU A 736 -50.88 27.25 -35.93
CA GLU A 736 -49.66 27.84 -35.37
C GLU A 736 -48.45 26.88 -35.48
N ARG A 737 -48.68 25.57 -35.25
CA ARG A 737 -47.65 24.53 -35.45
C ARG A 737 -47.23 24.37 -36.91
N ARG A 738 -48.13 24.60 -37.89
CA ARG A 738 -47.76 24.60 -39.32
C ARG A 738 -46.93 25.84 -39.67
N ALA A 739 -47.37 27.03 -39.26
CA ALA A 739 -46.62 28.27 -39.46
C ALA A 739 -45.20 28.21 -38.85
N LYS A 740 -45.05 27.65 -37.64
CA LYS A 740 -43.73 27.43 -37.01
C LYS A 740 -42.87 26.39 -37.76
N GLN A 741 -43.46 25.37 -38.39
CA GLN A 741 -42.71 24.44 -39.24
C GLN A 741 -42.28 25.06 -40.58
N GLU A 742 -43.11 25.87 -41.23
CA GLU A 742 -42.73 26.56 -42.48
C GLU A 742 -41.66 27.62 -42.23
N ALA A 743 -41.77 28.40 -41.15
CA ALA A 743 -40.72 29.33 -40.73
C ALA A 743 -39.37 28.61 -40.49
N GLN A 744 -39.39 27.43 -39.85
CA GLN A 744 -38.18 26.62 -39.65
C GLN A 744 -37.61 26.05 -40.95
N ARG A 745 -38.44 25.66 -41.93
CA ARG A 745 -37.95 25.24 -43.26
C ARG A 745 -37.29 26.40 -44.00
N ALA A 746 -37.94 27.57 -44.03
CA ALA A 746 -37.41 28.77 -44.67
C ALA A 746 -36.08 29.25 -44.04
N ALA A 747 -35.94 29.14 -42.71
CA ALA A 747 -34.67 29.41 -42.03
C ALA A 747 -33.56 28.43 -42.45
N LYS A 748 -33.85 27.12 -42.44
CA LYS A 748 -32.87 26.07 -42.75
C LYS A 748 -32.39 26.11 -44.21
N GLN A 749 -33.27 26.53 -45.13
CA GLN A 749 -32.93 26.68 -46.54
C GLN A 749 -31.98 27.87 -46.77
N LYS A 750 -32.17 28.99 -46.06
CA LYS A 750 -31.24 30.14 -46.05
C LYS A 750 -29.88 29.81 -45.43
N GLU A 751 -29.82 28.95 -44.40
CA GLU A 751 -28.53 28.49 -43.84
C GLU A 751 -27.71 27.64 -44.81
N ILE A 752 -28.37 26.86 -45.68
CA ILE A 752 -27.70 26.04 -46.71
C ILE A 752 -27.10 26.95 -47.79
N GLU A 753 -27.85 27.94 -48.28
CA GLU A 753 -27.36 28.95 -49.24
C GLU A 753 -26.21 29.79 -48.66
N ALA A 754 -26.26 30.13 -47.36
CA ALA A 754 -25.21 30.90 -46.69
C ALA A 754 -23.87 30.14 -46.53
N LYS A 755 -23.89 28.80 -46.49
CA LYS A 755 -22.68 27.97 -46.33
C LYS A 755 -21.93 27.71 -47.64
N ALA A 756 -22.56 27.94 -48.80
CA ALA A 756 -21.94 27.69 -50.11
C ALA A 756 -21.00 28.82 -50.62
N LYS A 757 -20.74 29.86 -49.82
CA LYS A 757 -20.08 31.11 -50.28
C LYS A 757 -18.90 31.63 -49.43
N LYS A 758 -18.18 30.77 -48.70
CA LYS A 758 -17.00 31.18 -47.89
C LYS A 758 -15.74 30.33 -48.07
N THR A 759 -15.21 30.31 -49.30
CA THR A 759 -13.84 29.87 -49.61
C THR A 759 -13.23 30.77 -50.70
N ALA A 760 -12.84 32.00 -50.32
CA ALA A 760 -11.97 32.88 -51.12
C ALA A 760 -11.37 34.02 -50.28
N GLU A 761 -10.05 34.24 -50.47
CA GLU A 761 -9.37 35.54 -50.52
C GLU A 761 -9.07 36.39 -49.23
N PRO A 762 -8.03 37.27 -49.27
CA PRO A 762 -7.10 37.44 -48.13
C PRO A 762 -7.05 38.85 -47.49
N PRO A 763 -6.26 39.05 -46.39
CA PRO A 763 -6.25 40.29 -45.61
C PRO A 763 -5.15 41.32 -46.00
N LYS A 764 -5.41 42.62 -45.78
CA LYS A 764 -4.42 43.72 -45.55
C LYS A 764 -5.13 45.02 -45.00
N PRO A 765 -4.44 46.09 -44.53
CA PRO A 765 -4.74 46.68 -43.21
C PRO A 765 -4.74 48.25 -43.10
N LYS A 766 -4.72 48.78 -41.85
CA LYS A 766 -4.39 50.18 -41.43
C LYS A 766 -5.46 51.27 -41.75
N GLU A 767 -5.56 52.47 -41.15
CA GLU A 767 -5.10 53.18 -39.91
C GLU A 767 -5.85 54.56 -39.84
N GLU A 768 -6.00 55.35 -38.75
CA GLU A 768 -5.94 55.17 -37.28
C GLU A 768 -6.58 56.40 -36.53
N LYS A 769 -6.92 56.26 -35.23
CA LYS A 769 -7.06 57.36 -34.21
C LYS A 769 -8.21 58.40 -34.43
N PRO A 770 -8.55 59.29 -33.44
CA PRO A 770 -7.84 59.71 -32.22
C PRO A 770 -8.63 59.58 -30.88
N VAL A 771 -8.10 60.21 -29.81
CA VAL A 771 -8.39 59.93 -28.38
C VAL A 771 -8.94 61.16 -27.63
N LYS A 772 -9.78 60.94 -26.61
CA LYS A 772 -9.87 61.82 -25.41
C LYS A 772 -9.84 60.98 -24.12
N THR A 773 -9.27 61.57 -23.07
CA THR A 773 -8.77 60.86 -21.88
C THR A 773 -9.78 60.71 -20.74
N LYS A 774 -9.71 59.57 -20.06
CA LYS A 774 -10.05 59.40 -18.63
C LYS A 774 -8.86 58.79 -17.90
N VAL A 775 -8.81 58.97 -16.57
CA VAL A 775 -7.70 58.58 -15.70
C VAL A 775 -7.39 57.08 -15.83
N PRO A 776 -6.12 56.67 -15.94
CA PRO A 776 -5.78 55.25 -15.91
C PRO A 776 -6.00 54.67 -14.51
N GLU A 777 -6.95 53.74 -14.37
CA GLU A 777 -6.84 52.75 -13.30
C GLU A 777 -5.49 52.02 -13.45
N LYS A 778 -4.77 51.82 -12.35
CA LYS A 778 -3.60 50.94 -12.35
C LYS A 778 -4.08 49.55 -12.82
N PRO A 779 -3.43 48.91 -13.82
CA PRO A 779 -3.81 47.57 -14.24
C PRO A 779 -3.66 46.62 -13.05
N LYS A 780 -4.74 45.96 -12.64
CA LYS A 780 -4.70 44.99 -11.55
C LYS A 780 -3.67 43.90 -11.89
N PRO A 781 -2.67 43.66 -11.04
CA PRO A 781 -1.62 42.70 -11.34
C PRO A 781 -2.23 41.30 -11.49
N LYS A 782 -1.97 40.65 -12.63
CA LYS A 782 -2.38 39.26 -12.83
C LYS A 782 -1.46 38.37 -11.99
N MET A 783 -2.00 37.72 -10.95
CA MET A 783 -1.26 36.76 -10.12
C MET A 783 -0.50 35.76 -11.00
N GLN A 784 0.83 35.74 -10.88
CA GLN A 784 1.65 34.70 -11.50
C GLN A 784 1.46 33.39 -10.74
N LYS A 785 0.95 32.35 -11.42
CA LYS A 785 0.90 30.99 -10.89
C LYS A 785 2.31 30.43 -10.79
N MET A 786 2.77 30.18 -9.56
CA MET A 786 4.02 29.46 -9.29
C MET A 786 3.92 28.01 -9.79
N ASN A 787 4.90 27.57 -10.59
CA ASN A 787 4.84 26.27 -11.26
C ASN A 787 4.74 25.07 -10.30
N TRP A 788 5.31 25.16 -9.10
CA TRP A 788 5.27 24.08 -8.11
C TRP A 788 3.92 23.91 -7.39
N PHE A 789 3.03 24.90 -7.46
CA PHE A 789 1.73 24.86 -6.77
C PHE A 789 0.54 24.82 -7.74
N GLN A 790 0.76 24.53 -9.03
CA GLN A 790 -0.32 24.42 -10.03
C GLN A 790 -1.37 23.35 -9.68
N ASN A 791 -0.96 22.30 -8.95
CA ASN A 791 -1.82 21.18 -8.55
C ASN A 791 -2.67 21.48 -7.31
N VAL A 792 -2.31 22.50 -6.51
CA VAL A 792 -3.08 22.88 -5.33
C VAL A 792 -4.29 23.69 -5.78
N PRO A 793 -5.52 23.36 -5.34
CA PRO A 793 -6.69 24.21 -5.58
C PRO A 793 -6.54 25.56 -4.88
N MET A 794 -5.99 26.54 -5.59
CA MET A 794 -6.12 27.96 -5.26
C MET A 794 -7.60 28.30 -5.13
N GLU A 795 -7.94 29.10 -4.12
CA GLU A 795 -9.32 29.32 -3.69
C GLU A 795 -10.22 29.73 -4.88
N HIS A 796 -11.36 29.06 -5.02
CA HIS A 796 -12.32 29.36 -6.07
C HIS A 796 -12.74 30.82 -5.93
N GLU A 797 -12.34 31.64 -6.90
CA GLU A 797 -12.45 33.09 -6.89
C GLU A 797 -13.79 33.58 -6.32
N LYS A 798 -13.83 34.79 -5.75
CA LYS A 798 -15.09 35.49 -5.45
C LYS A 798 -15.95 35.76 -6.72
N GLU A 799 -15.45 35.40 -7.91
CA GLU A 799 -16.18 35.21 -9.18
C GLU A 799 -17.10 33.97 -9.21
N ALA A 800 -16.84 32.90 -8.43
CA ALA A 800 -17.64 31.67 -8.42
C ALA A 800 -19.09 31.95 -7.98
N LEU A 801 -19.27 32.82 -6.99
CA LEU A 801 -20.58 33.35 -6.58
C LEU A 801 -21.26 34.17 -7.69
N LYS A 802 -20.49 34.80 -8.59
CA LYS A 802 -21.00 35.53 -9.77
C LYS A 802 -21.37 34.59 -10.94
N LYS A 803 -20.85 33.35 -10.94
CA LYS A 803 -21.07 32.33 -11.97
C LYS A 803 -22.31 31.46 -11.69
N ILE A 804 -23.05 31.72 -10.60
CA ILE A 804 -24.31 31.03 -10.29
C ILE A 804 -25.37 31.40 -11.33
N ALA A 805 -25.69 30.47 -12.23
CA ALA A 805 -26.71 30.65 -13.24
C ALA A 805 -28.11 30.71 -12.61
N ILE A 806 -28.83 31.81 -12.87
CA ILE A 806 -30.18 32.10 -12.33
C ILE A 806 -31.22 31.02 -12.74
N ASN A 807 -30.97 30.30 -13.84
CA ASN A 807 -31.81 29.20 -14.34
C ASN A 807 -31.19 27.82 -14.06
N SER A 808 -30.68 27.58 -12.85
CA SER A 808 -30.14 26.27 -12.45
C SER A 808 -31.21 25.42 -11.74
N ASN A 809 -31.32 24.13 -12.12
CA ASN A 809 -32.26 23.16 -11.51
C ASN A 809 -31.78 22.68 -10.12
N LEU A 810 -31.31 23.61 -9.28
CA LEU A 810 -30.70 23.34 -7.98
C LEU A 810 -31.66 23.69 -6.84
N HIS A 811 -31.67 22.86 -5.80
CA HIS A 811 -32.56 23.06 -4.67
C HIS A 811 -32.12 24.26 -3.80
N PRO A 812 -33.02 25.15 -3.31
CA PRO A 812 -32.62 26.32 -2.53
C PRO A 812 -31.78 26.02 -1.29
N ALA A 813 -32.01 24.88 -0.63
CA ALA A 813 -31.19 24.43 0.50
C ALA A 813 -29.72 24.13 0.10
N VAL A 814 -29.51 23.62 -1.12
CA VAL A 814 -28.19 23.32 -1.69
C VAL A 814 -27.47 24.61 -2.09
N ILE A 815 -28.20 25.57 -2.70
CA ILE A 815 -27.66 26.90 -3.02
C ILE A 815 -27.21 27.60 -1.74
N LYS A 816 -28.05 27.62 -0.69
CA LYS A 816 -27.71 28.17 0.62
C LYS A 816 -26.45 27.52 1.22
N LEU A 817 -26.36 26.19 1.19
CA LEU A 817 -25.19 25.47 1.69
C LEU A 817 -23.92 25.81 0.88
N GLY A 818 -24.01 25.91 -0.45
CA GLY A 818 -22.88 26.28 -1.29
C GLY A 818 -22.31 27.66 -0.93
N VAL A 819 -23.18 28.65 -0.72
CA VAL A 819 -22.79 29.97 -0.22
C VAL A 819 -22.14 29.85 1.17
N GLN A 820 -22.73 29.10 2.12
CA GLN A 820 -22.18 28.93 3.46
C GLN A 820 -20.84 28.17 3.52
N LEU A 821 -20.57 27.29 2.54
CA LEU A 821 -19.28 26.61 2.38
C LEU A 821 -18.22 27.56 1.82
N ALA A 822 -18.54 28.27 0.73
CA ALA A 822 -17.65 29.23 0.07
C ALA A 822 -17.30 30.42 0.99
N SER A 823 -18.28 30.98 1.69
CA SER A 823 -18.07 32.07 2.65
C SER A 823 -17.46 31.62 3.99
N ARG A 824 -17.03 30.36 4.10
CA ARG A 824 -16.45 29.73 5.30
C ARG A 824 -17.28 29.92 6.60
N VAL A 825 -18.60 30.10 6.48
CA VAL A 825 -19.52 30.19 7.64
C VAL A 825 -19.69 28.83 8.31
N VAL A 826 -19.63 27.73 7.55
CA VAL A 826 -19.59 26.37 8.09
C VAL A 826 -18.17 25.81 7.97
N THR A 827 -17.56 25.49 9.11
CA THR A 827 -16.17 25.02 9.24
C THR A 827 -16.07 23.76 10.10
N GLY A 828 -15.00 23.00 9.93
CA GLY A 828 -14.82 21.71 10.60
C GLY A 828 -15.57 20.54 9.94
N SER A 829 -15.02 19.34 10.08
CA SER A 829 -15.46 18.14 9.35
C SER A 829 -16.91 17.71 9.67
N ASN A 830 -17.33 17.79 10.94
CA ASN A 830 -18.70 17.39 11.34
C ASN A 830 -19.74 18.40 10.90
N ALA A 831 -19.54 19.69 11.17
CA ALA A 831 -20.55 20.71 10.84
C ALA A 831 -20.79 20.79 9.32
N ARG A 832 -19.74 20.62 8.51
CA ARG A 832 -19.85 20.49 7.05
C ARG A 832 -20.63 19.24 6.61
N CYS A 833 -20.52 18.13 7.34
CA CYS A 833 -21.27 16.91 7.07
C CYS A 833 -22.74 17.03 7.50
N ILE A 834 -23.01 17.51 8.71
CA ILE A 834 -24.37 17.74 9.24
C ILE A 834 -25.14 18.74 8.34
N ALA A 835 -24.50 19.85 7.93
CA ALA A 835 -25.14 20.83 7.05
C ALA A 835 -25.39 20.27 5.63
N PHE A 836 -24.53 19.38 5.14
CA PHE A 836 -24.76 18.63 3.90
C PHE A 836 -25.94 17.66 4.02
N LEU A 837 -26.02 16.92 5.12
CA LEU A 837 -27.10 15.97 5.39
C LEU A 837 -28.45 16.67 5.61
N ASP A 838 -28.49 17.81 6.28
CA ASP A 838 -29.70 18.65 6.41
C ASP A 838 -30.17 19.21 5.06
N ALA A 839 -29.24 19.69 4.21
CA ALA A 839 -29.57 20.13 2.86
C ALA A 839 -30.09 18.96 2.00
N LEU A 840 -29.47 17.77 2.11
CA LEU A 840 -29.88 16.55 1.43
C LEU A 840 -31.26 16.06 1.90
N LYS A 841 -31.54 16.10 3.21
CA LYS A 841 -32.84 15.75 3.80
C LYS A 841 -33.96 16.61 3.20
N LYS A 842 -33.69 17.90 3.00
CA LYS A 842 -34.62 18.85 2.34
C LYS A 842 -34.79 18.51 0.86
N VAL A 843 -33.71 18.20 0.12
CA VAL A 843 -33.80 17.72 -1.27
C VAL A 843 -34.69 16.47 -1.38
N VAL A 844 -34.50 15.48 -0.51
CA VAL A 844 -35.31 14.24 -0.49
C VAL A 844 -36.79 14.54 -0.25
N ARG A 845 -37.10 15.36 0.76
CA ARG A 845 -38.48 15.74 1.12
C ARG A 845 -39.18 16.48 -0.02
N ASP A 846 -38.49 17.43 -0.64
CA ASP A 846 -39.04 18.41 -1.58
C ASP A 846 -38.95 17.95 -3.06
N TYR A 847 -38.26 16.85 -3.35
CA TYR A 847 -38.24 16.17 -4.65
C TYR A 847 -39.64 15.66 -5.06
N SER A 848 -39.94 15.57 -6.35
CA SER A 848 -41.23 15.05 -6.87
C SER A 848 -41.02 14.25 -8.14
N LEU A 849 -41.62 13.06 -8.27
CA LEU A 849 -41.32 12.10 -9.33
C LEU A 849 -41.58 12.65 -10.77
N PRO A 850 -40.55 12.78 -11.62
CA PRO A 850 -40.76 13.13 -13.03
C PRO A 850 -41.44 11.99 -13.79
N ALA A 851 -42.46 12.32 -14.58
CA ALA A 851 -43.23 11.34 -15.35
C ALA A 851 -42.33 10.45 -16.24
N LYS A 852 -42.48 9.11 -16.09
CA LYS A 852 -41.68 8.05 -16.73
C LYS A 852 -40.25 7.86 -16.18
N THR A 853 -39.97 8.25 -14.94
CA THR A 853 -38.72 7.88 -14.24
C THR A 853 -38.99 7.13 -12.95
N GLU A 854 -38.08 6.22 -12.58
CA GLU A 854 -38.08 5.54 -11.27
C GLU A 854 -37.52 6.49 -10.21
N PHE A 855 -38.06 6.41 -8.98
CA PHE A 855 -37.74 7.35 -7.90
C PHE A 855 -36.24 7.49 -7.63
N ALA A 856 -35.55 6.36 -7.38
CA ALA A 856 -34.13 6.35 -7.06
C ALA A 856 -33.27 6.94 -8.19
N ARG A 857 -33.55 6.58 -9.44
CA ARG A 857 -32.78 7.03 -10.62
C ARG A 857 -32.96 8.52 -10.89
N GLY A 858 -34.18 9.05 -10.74
CA GLY A 858 -34.45 10.48 -10.88
C GLY A 858 -33.82 11.31 -9.77
N LEU A 859 -33.91 10.84 -8.52
CA LEU A 859 -33.32 11.50 -7.36
C LEU A 859 -31.79 11.51 -7.44
N GLU A 860 -31.15 10.41 -7.84
CA GLU A 860 -29.69 10.36 -8.06
C GLU A 860 -29.23 11.35 -9.14
N SER A 861 -30.00 11.51 -10.23
CA SER A 861 -29.67 12.51 -11.28
C SER A 861 -29.75 13.95 -10.78
N GLN A 862 -30.66 14.26 -9.85
CA GLN A 862 -30.71 15.58 -9.20
C GLN A 862 -29.62 15.73 -8.13
N LEU A 863 -29.32 14.66 -7.41
CA LEU A 863 -28.27 14.62 -6.39
C LEU A 863 -26.89 14.87 -6.99
N ALA A 864 -26.55 14.27 -8.13
CA ALA A 864 -25.30 14.52 -8.84
C ALA A 864 -25.09 16.02 -9.13
N ALA A 865 -26.07 16.69 -9.76
CA ALA A 865 -26.00 18.12 -10.03
C ALA A 865 -25.87 18.99 -8.76
N CYS A 866 -26.56 18.60 -7.67
CA CYS A 866 -26.45 19.27 -6.37
C CYS A 866 -25.06 19.09 -5.75
N VAL A 867 -24.47 17.91 -5.87
CA VAL A 867 -23.15 17.55 -5.34
C VAL A 867 -22.04 18.26 -6.12
N ASP A 868 -22.09 18.24 -7.44
CA ASP A 868 -21.13 18.93 -8.31
C ASP A 868 -21.10 20.44 -8.03
N PHE A 869 -22.27 21.06 -7.83
CA PHE A 869 -22.37 22.45 -7.41
C PHE A 869 -21.67 22.70 -6.06
N LEU A 870 -21.95 21.89 -5.03
CA LEU A 870 -21.34 22.06 -3.71
C LEU A 870 -19.82 21.90 -3.74
N TRP A 871 -19.31 20.91 -4.49
CA TRP A 871 -17.88 20.67 -4.64
C TRP A 871 -17.18 21.76 -5.47
N SER A 872 -17.89 22.42 -6.39
CA SER A 872 -17.40 23.61 -7.09
C SER A 872 -17.32 24.88 -6.23
N MET A 873 -18.05 24.93 -5.11
CA MET A 873 -18.02 26.03 -4.14
C MET A 873 -16.90 25.84 -3.11
N ARG A 874 -16.61 24.60 -2.68
CA ARG A 874 -15.49 24.25 -1.80
C ARG A 874 -15.17 22.76 -1.88
N HIS A 875 -13.88 22.41 -1.95
CA HIS A 875 -13.42 21.02 -1.94
C HIS A 875 -14.00 20.23 -0.74
N PRO A 876 -14.60 19.04 -0.92
CA PRO A 876 -15.31 18.33 0.14
C PRO A 876 -14.42 17.78 1.25
N ALA A 877 -14.99 17.62 2.44
CA ALA A 877 -14.36 16.86 3.53
C ALA A 877 -14.69 15.36 3.38
N ALA A 878 -13.80 14.48 3.87
CA ALA A 878 -13.98 13.02 3.83
C ALA A 878 -15.28 12.55 4.50
N SER A 879 -15.74 13.24 5.55
CA SER A 879 -17.04 13.00 6.18
C SER A 879 -18.21 13.24 5.23
N GLN A 880 -18.13 14.26 4.35
CA GLN A 880 -19.16 14.59 3.36
C GLN A 880 -19.19 13.54 2.23
N THR A 881 -18.04 13.08 1.76
CA THR A 881 -17.96 12.04 0.71
C THR A 881 -18.39 10.68 1.23
N ASN A 882 -18.03 10.31 2.47
CA ASN A 882 -18.48 9.07 3.11
C ASN A 882 -19.98 9.08 3.43
N ALA A 883 -20.53 10.20 3.90
CA ALA A 883 -21.98 10.36 4.08
C ALA A 883 -22.76 10.22 2.75
N LEU A 884 -22.21 10.77 1.65
CA LEU A 884 -22.76 10.58 0.31
C LEU A 884 -22.66 9.12 -0.18
N LYS A 885 -21.55 8.41 0.09
CA LYS A 885 -21.42 6.97 -0.19
C LYS A 885 -22.51 6.16 0.54
N HIS A 886 -22.70 6.40 1.85
CA HIS A 886 -23.73 5.74 2.65
C HIS A 886 -25.14 6.05 2.14
N PHE A 887 -25.46 7.32 1.87
CA PHE A 887 -26.77 7.70 1.34
C PHE A 887 -27.05 7.05 -0.03
N ARG A 888 -26.07 7.03 -0.93
CA ARG A 888 -26.19 6.37 -2.24
C ARG A 888 -26.42 4.86 -2.13
N HIS A 889 -25.79 4.19 -1.17
CA HIS A 889 -26.08 2.77 -0.90
C HIS A 889 -27.56 2.58 -0.53
N HIS A 890 -28.09 3.32 0.45
CA HIS A 890 -29.50 3.18 0.82
C HIS A 890 -30.46 3.58 -0.30
N LEU A 891 -30.09 4.54 -1.15
CA LEU A 891 -30.85 4.92 -2.34
C LEU A 891 -30.94 3.78 -3.37
N THR A 892 -29.88 2.98 -3.55
CA THR A 892 -29.90 1.84 -4.49
C THR A 892 -30.53 0.57 -3.89
N GLN A 893 -30.68 0.48 -2.57
CA GLN A 893 -31.41 -0.61 -1.89
C GLN A 893 -32.94 -0.40 -1.83
N LEU A 894 -33.47 0.73 -2.35
CA LEU A 894 -34.93 0.94 -2.43
C LEU A 894 -35.56 0.05 -3.51
N PRO A 895 -36.56 -0.80 -3.19
CA PRO A 895 -37.28 -1.58 -4.20
C PRO A 895 -38.00 -0.69 -5.22
N ASN A 896 -38.01 -1.12 -6.49
CA ASN A 896 -38.55 -0.35 -7.63
C ASN A 896 -40.05 0.04 -7.49
N ASN A 897 -40.80 -0.64 -6.62
CA ASN A 897 -42.24 -0.46 -6.41
C ASN A 897 -42.60 0.21 -5.07
N VAL A 898 -41.67 0.89 -4.37
CA VAL A 898 -41.98 1.65 -3.15
C VAL A 898 -42.69 2.96 -3.48
N ASP A 899 -43.71 3.31 -2.70
CA ASP A 899 -44.42 4.59 -2.81
C ASP A 899 -43.51 5.80 -2.53
N GLU A 900 -43.80 6.95 -3.16
CA GLU A 900 -42.98 8.16 -3.01
C GLU A 900 -42.86 8.61 -1.55
N PHE A 901 -43.94 8.51 -0.76
CA PHE A 901 -43.94 8.86 0.66
C PHE A 901 -43.03 7.94 1.49
N ASP A 902 -43.16 6.63 1.29
CA ASP A 902 -42.36 5.63 2.01
C ASP A 902 -40.88 5.70 1.62
N ALA A 903 -40.56 5.92 0.34
CA ALA A 903 -39.20 6.11 -0.13
C ALA A 903 -38.54 7.35 0.48
N LYS A 904 -39.26 8.50 0.47
CA LYS A 904 -38.83 9.74 1.13
C LYS A 904 -38.68 9.59 2.63
N LYS A 905 -39.58 8.85 3.29
CA LYS A 905 -39.54 8.64 4.74
C LYS A 905 -38.30 7.84 5.14
N ARG A 906 -38.08 6.68 4.52
CA ARG A 906 -36.91 5.83 4.77
C ARG A 906 -35.60 6.59 4.59
N LEU A 907 -35.43 7.31 3.48
CA LEU A 907 -34.21 8.08 3.22
C LEU A 907 -33.97 9.22 4.22
N GLN A 908 -35.03 9.84 4.76
CA GLN A 908 -34.89 10.83 5.83
C GLN A 908 -34.55 10.20 7.19
N GLU A 909 -35.09 9.01 7.47
CA GLU A 909 -34.77 8.22 8.68
C GLU A 909 -33.32 7.68 8.64
N GLU A 910 -32.80 7.29 7.48
CA GLU A 910 -31.38 6.92 7.31
C GLU A 910 -30.42 8.11 7.51
N ILE A 911 -30.81 9.32 7.10
CA ILE A 911 -30.03 10.55 7.38
C ILE A 911 -29.98 10.82 8.89
N ASP A 912 -31.12 10.74 9.59
CA ASP A 912 -31.18 10.95 11.03
C ASP A 912 -30.44 9.87 11.82
N ARG A 913 -30.45 8.62 11.33
CA ARG A 913 -29.67 7.51 11.90
C ARG A 913 -28.17 7.75 11.73
N TYR A 914 -27.72 8.14 10.53
CA TYR A 914 -26.30 8.39 10.26
C TYR A 914 -25.73 9.51 11.15
N ILE A 915 -26.46 10.62 11.35
CA ILE A 915 -26.02 11.71 12.25
C ILE A 915 -25.90 11.17 13.70
N ARG A 916 -26.96 10.51 14.19
CA ARG A 916 -27.01 9.98 15.56
C ARG A 916 -25.90 8.98 15.85
N GLU A 917 -25.71 7.99 14.98
CA GLU A 917 -24.79 6.88 15.23
C GLU A 917 -23.33 7.24 14.90
N GLN A 918 -23.10 7.79 13.69
CA GLN A 918 -21.75 7.99 13.16
C GLN A 918 -21.11 9.32 13.59
N ILE A 919 -21.86 10.22 14.24
CA ILE A 919 -21.37 11.52 14.74
C ILE A 919 -21.64 11.67 16.25
N ASP A 920 -22.90 11.63 16.69
CA ASP A 920 -23.24 11.99 18.07
C ASP A 920 -22.84 10.90 19.08
N MET A 921 -23.22 9.64 18.83
CA MET A 921 -22.83 8.48 19.65
C MET A 921 -21.35 8.16 19.50
N ALA A 922 -20.78 8.29 18.29
CA ALA A 922 -19.35 8.13 18.06
C ALA A 922 -18.53 9.14 18.88
N GLY A 923 -18.93 10.41 18.89
CA GLY A 923 -18.31 11.46 19.69
C GLY A 923 -18.43 11.22 21.20
N GLU A 924 -19.52 10.60 21.67
CA GLU A 924 -19.71 10.22 23.08
C GLU A 924 -18.79 9.09 23.51
N ALA A 925 -18.70 8.03 22.70
CA ALA A 925 -17.81 6.90 22.93
C ALA A 925 -16.33 7.35 22.98
N ILE A 926 -15.92 8.23 22.06
CA ILE A 926 -14.60 8.86 22.08
C ILE A 926 -14.41 9.71 23.33
N SER A 927 -15.41 10.50 23.73
CA SER A 927 -15.35 11.32 24.94
C SER A 927 -15.09 10.49 26.20
N ILE A 928 -15.85 9.41 26.38
CA ILE A 928 -15.65 8.45 27.48
C ILE A 928 -14.25 7.83 27.40
N ALA A 929 -13.79 7.41 26.21
CA ALA A 929 -12.49 6.79 26.01
C ALA A 929 -11.31 7.74 26.31
N VAL A 930 -11.39 9.02 25.91
CA VAL A 930 -10.35 10.03 26.17
C VAL A 930 -10.38 10.52 27.62
N ARG A 931 -11.57 10.72 28.22
CA ARG A 931 -11.70 11.06 29.65
C ARG A 931 -10.99 10.04 30.53
N ASN A 932 -11.12 8.74 30.20
CA ASN A 932 -10.44 7.65 30.88
C ASN A 932 -8.90 7.59 30.64
N LYS A 933 -8.33 8.61 29.98
CA LYS A 933 -6.88 8.83 29.79
C LYS A 933 -6.38 10.17 30.35
N ILE A 934 -7.25 11.00 30.91
CA ILE A 934 -6.87 12.23 31.62
C ILE A 934 -6.62 11.88 33.09
N THR A 935 -5.43 12.19 33.58
CA THR A 935 -5.06 12.08 35.00
C THR A 935 -5.41 13.38 35.71
N PRO A 936 -5.96 13.35 36.94
CA PRO A 936 -6.09 14.55 37.75
C PRO A 936 -4.74 15.23 37.97
N GLY A 937 -4.64 16.51 37.62
CA GLY A 937 -3.41 17.30 37.61
C GLY A 937 -2.78 17.52 36.23
N ASP A 938 -3.22 16.80 35.19
CA ASP A 938 -2.70 16.95 33.82
C ASP A 938 -2.77 18.39 33.30
N THR A 939 -1.74 18.79 32.55
CA THR A 939 -1.81 19.91 31.60
C THR A 939 -2.02 19.37 30.19
N ILE A 940 -3.19 19.66 29.63
CA ILE A 940 -3.63 19.18 28.31
C ILE A 940 -3.43 20.27 27.26
N LEU A 941 -2.62 20.01 26.24
CA LEU A 941 -2.47 20.90 25.10
C LEU A 941 -3.43 20.51 23.97
N THR A 942 -4.09 21.50 23.37
CA THR A 942 -4.88 21.34 22.14
C THR A 942 -4.49 22.38 21.10
N TYR A 943 -4.57 22.00 19.83
CA TYR A 943 -4.34 22.91 18.69
C TYR A 943 -5.63 23.13 17.89
N GLY A 944 -5.88 24.36 17.46
CA GLY A 944 -7.06 24.70 16.65
C GLY A 944 -8.37 24.77 17.46
N CYS A 945 -9.50 24.55 16.77
CA CYS A 945 -10.84 24.58 17.34
C CYS A 945 -11.65 23.36 16.87
N SER A 946 -11.44 22.21 17.52
CA SER A 946 -12.20 20.99 17.25
C SER A 946 -13.37 20.87 18.21
N SER A 947 -14.60 20.84 17.70
CA SER A 947 -15.81 20.65 18.50
C SER A 947 -15.85 19.31 19.24
N LEU A 948 -15.15 18.28 18.73
CA LEU A 948 -14.99 17.01 19.45
C LEU A 948 -14.06 17.17 20.66
N ILE A 949 -12.96 17.92 20.53
CA ILE A 949 -12.08 18.22 21.68
C ILE A 949 -12.78 19.15 22.67
N GLU A 950 -13.58 20.10 22.19
CA GLU A 950 -14.43 20.96 23.04
C GLU A 950 -15.37 20.11 23.91
N ARG A 951 -16.06 19.12 23.29
CA ARG A 951 -16.91 18.14 23.97
C ARG A 951 -16.14 17.31 24.98
N ILE A 952 -15.02 16.68 24.58
CA ILE A 952 -14.16 15.86 25.44
C ILE A 952 -13.76 16.62 26.72
N LEU A 953 -13.24 17.84 26.57
CA LEU A 953 -12.74 18.62 27.70
C LEU A 953 -13.90 19.08 28.60
N CYS A 954 -15.02 19.54 28.02
CA CYS A 954 -16.18 19.95 28.80
C CYS A 954 -16.83 18.77 29.57
N GLU A 955 -16.93 17.58 28.97
CA GLU A 955 -17.47 16.39 29.63
C GLU A 955 -16.49 15.79 30.66
N ALA A 956 -15.19 15.90 30.46
CA ALA A 956 -14.18 15.54 31.47
C ALA A 956 -14.25 16.48 32.69
N HIS A 957 -14.37 17.80 32.46
CA HIS A 957 -14.51 18.77 33.52
C HIS A 957 -15.84 18.62 34.28
N ALA A 958 -16.96 18.44 33.57
CA ALA A 958 -18.27 18.18 34.17
C ALA A 958 -18.32 16.86 34.97
N ALA A 959 -17.49 15.87 34.63
CA ALA A 959 -17.29 14.65 35.40
C ALA A 959 -16.36 14.83 36.63
N GLY A 960 -15.93 16.06 36.94
CA GLY A 960 -15.10 16.38 38.10
C GLY A 960 -13.59 16.14 37.91
N VAL A 961 -13.12 15.83 36.70
CA VAL A 961 -11.69 15.66 36.46
C VAL A 961 -11.00 17.02 36.48
N CYS A 962 -10.04 17.18 37.40
CA CYS A 962 -9.26 18.41 37.56
C CYS A 962 -8.03 18.37 36.65
N PHE A 963 -7.96 19.26 35.66
CA PHE A 963 -6.83 19.41 34.73
C PHE A 963 -6.72 20.88 34.27
N SER A 964 -5.58 21.26 33.72
CA SER A 964 -5.40 22.54 33.01
C SER A 964 -5.47 22.31 31.50
N THR A 965 -5.81 23.33 30.72
CA THR A 965 -5.76 23.27 29.25
C THR A 965 -4.95 24.41 28.67
N VAL A 966 -4.06 24.12 27.72
CA VAL A 966 -3.43 25.14 26.88
C VAL A 966 -3.95 25.05 25.46
N VAL A 967 -4.61 26.12 25.01
CA VAL A 967 -5.12 26.24 23.64
C VAL A 967 -4.09 26.97 22.81
N VAL A 968 -3.46 26.25 21.87
CA VAL A 968 -2.46 26.80 20.96
C VAL A 968 -3.12 27.27 19.66
N GLY A 969 -2.73 28.44 19.19
CA GLY A 969 -3.26 29.04 17.97
C GLY A 969 -2.29 29.92 17.19
N GLU A 970 -2.75 30.37 16.03
CA GLU A 970 -2.03 31.21 15.08
C GLU A 970 -2.82 32.50 14.82
N ARG A 971 -2.15 33.61 14.49
CA ARG A 971 -2.78 34.95 14.44
C ARG A 971 -3.89 35.09 13.39
N GLY A 972 -3.74 34.44 12.23
CA GLY A 972 -4.74 34.48 11.15
C GLY A 972 -6.04 33.72 11.47
N ASN A 973 -6.07 32.93 12.55
CA ASN A 973 -7.13 31.99 12.83
C ASN A 973 -7.85 32.34 14.13
N ARG A 974 -9.09 32.86 14.03
CA ARG A 974 -9.91 33.19 15.22
C ARG A 974 -10.42 31.94 15.96
N GLY A 975 -10.27 30.73 15.40
CA GLY A 975 -10.74 29.47 15.96
C GLY A 975 -10.15 29.14 17.34
N PRO A 976 -8.82 29.06 17.51
CA PRO A 976 -8.18 28.91 18.82
C PRO A 976 -8.69 29.88 19.91
N THR A 977 -8.91 31.16 19.57
CA THR A 977 -9.46 32.15 20.51
C THR A 977 -10.93 31.90 20.84
N GLU A 978 -11.70 31.39 19.89
CA GLU A 978 -13.08 30.92 20.07
C GLU A 978 -13.14 29.71 21.02
N MET A 979 -12.29 28.70 20.77
CA MET A 979 -12.12 27.50 21.60
C MET A 979 -11.80 27.88 23.06
N LEU A 980 -10.78 28.73 23.27
CA LEU A 980 -10.41 29.25 24.59
C LEU A 980 -11.62 29.88 25.30
N ARG A 981 -12.37 30.75 24.61
CA ARG A 981 -13.52 31.44 25.20
C ARG A 981 -14.60 30.47 25.63
N ARG A 982 -14.87 29.42 24.87
CA ARG A 982 -15.88 28.40 25.20
C ARG A 982 -15.50 27.59 26.43
N LEU A 983 -14.26 27.10 26.49
CA LEU A 983 -13.76 26.35 27.64
C LEU A 983 -13.74 27.23 28.91
N ALA A 984 -13.26 28.48 28.82
CA ALA A 984 -13.27 29.42 29.93
C ALA A 984 -14.70 29.78 30.40
N THR A 985 -15.65 29.92 29.48
CA THR A 985 -17.08 30.14 29.80
C THR A 985 -17.71 28.93 30.52
N LYS A 986 -17.11 27.73 30.37
CA LYS A 986 -17.50 26.50 31.08
C LYS A 986 -16.76 26.29 32.40
N GLY A 987 -15.91 27.23 32.83
CA GLY A 987 -15.18 27.17 34.10
C GLY A 987 -13.85 26.43 34.07
N LEU A 988 -13.40 25.95 32.90
CA LEU A 988 -12.10 25.27 32.79
C LEU A 988 -10.95 26.27 32.96
N ASN A 989 -9.89 25.85 33.65
CA ASN A 989 -8.64 26.60 33.72
C ASN A 989 -7.92 26.51 32.36
N CYS A 990 -7.93 27.59 31.58
CA CYS A 990 -7.41 27.61 30.22
C CYS A 990 -6.44 28.76 29.96
N VAL A 991 -5.29 28.44 29.37
CA VAL A 991 -4.27 29.39 28.91
C VAL A 991 -4.26 29.42 27.38
N TYR A 992 -4.05 30.60 26.79
CA TYR A 992 -3.80 30.75 25.36
C TYR A 992 -2.29 30.83 25.08
N ALA A 993 -1.84 30.17 24.02
CA ALA A 993 -0.48 30.31 23.52
C ALA A 993 -0.46 30.52 21.99
N ASP A 994 0.37 31.45 21.54
CA ASP A 994 0.73 31.57 20.12
C ASP A 994 1.61 30.36 19.72
N LEU A 995 1.47 29.88 18.49
CA LEU A 995 2.24 28.75 17.95
C LEU A 995 3.76 28.95 18.07
N SER A 996 4.26 30.18 18.05
CA SER A 996 5.66 30.51 18.34
C SER A 996 6.11 30.17 19.77
N ALA A 997 5.20 30.23 20.75
CA ALA A 997 5.45 29.90 22.15
C ALA A 997 5.33 28.39 22.46
N LEU A 998 4.88 27.57 21.50
CA LEU A 998 4.67 26.12 21.65
C LEU A 998 5.90 25.40 22.26
N SER A 999 7.12 25.82 21.92
CA SER A 999 8.38 25.23 22.42
C SER A 999 8.68 25.50 23.90
N TYR A 1000 8.03 26.51 24.50
CA TYR A 1000 8.06 26.76 25.94
C TYR A 1000 6.98 25.90 26.62
N VAL A 1001 5.73 26.03 26.16
CA VAL A 1001 4.54 25.35 26.71
C VAL A 1001 4.66 23.82 26.71
N MET A 1002 5.24 23.21 25.67
CA MET A 1002 5.34 21.75 25.55
C MET A 1002 6.17 21.10 26.68
N LYS A 1003 6.98 21.88 27.42
CA LYS A 1003 7.74 21.40 28.58
C LYS A 1003 6.88 21.17 29.82
N GLU A 1004 5.74 21.85 29.88
CA GLU A 1004 4.77 21.82 30.98
C GLU A 1004 3.51 21.02 30.58
N THR A 1005 3.53 20.36 29.42
CA THR A 1005 2.40 19.62 28.86
C THR A 1005 2.53 18.12 29.10
N ASP A 1006 1.55 17.51 29.78
CA ASP A 1006 1.52 16.07 30.04
C ASP A 1006 0.96 15.27 28.86
N LYS A 1007 -0.01 15.83 28.13
CA LYS A 1007 -0.73 15.16 27.03
C LYS A 1007 -1.16 16.17 25.98
N VAL A 1008 -1.08 15.78 24.70
CA VAL A 1008 -1.67 16.56 23.60
C VAL A 1008 -2.91 15.85 23.07
N LEU A 1009 -4.02 16.58 23.00
CA LEU A 1009 -5.27 16.13 22.37
C LEU A 1009 -5.54 17.00 21.13
N VAL A 1010 -5.67 16.38 19.95
CA VAL A 1010 -6.04 17.08 18.70
C VAL A 1010 -7.17 16.34 17.98
N GLY A 1011 -8.04 17.09 17.31
CA GLY A 1011 -9.08 16.51 16.45
C GLY A 1011 -8.60 16.36 15.01
N ALA A 1012 -8.96 15.26 14.34
CA ALA A 1012 -8.72 15.09 12.92
C ALA A 1012 -9.85 15.69 12.05
N ALA A 1013 -9.49 16.24 10.89
CA ALA A 1013 -10.42 16.50 9.81
C ALA A 1013 -10.71 15.22 8.98
N CYS A 1014 -9.66 14.40 8.79
CA CYS A 1014 -9.66 13.11 8.11
C CYS A 1014 -8.52 12.23 8.64
N LEU A 1015 -8.68 10.90 8.61
CA LEU A 1015 -7.58 9.93 8.76
C LEU A 1015 -7.41 9.17 7.43
N LEU A 1016 -6.21 9.24 6.84
CA LEU A 1016 -5.91 8.61 5.54
C LEU A 1016 -5.66 7.11 5.68
N ALA A 1017 -5.73 6.38 4.56
CA ALA A 1017 -5.48 4.94 4.55
C ALA A 1017 -4.05 4.57 4.99
N SER A 1018 -3.07 5.47 4.82
CA SER A 1018 -1.70 5.34 5.36
C SER A 1018 -1.59 5.64 6.87
N GLY A 1019 -2.70 5.81 7.57
CA GLY A 1019 -2.76 6.20 8.98
C GLY A 1019 -2.33 7.65 9.26
N ALA A 1020 -2.00 8.43 8.23
CA ALA A 1020 -1.66 9.84 8.37
C ALA A 1020 -2.90 10.67 8.70
N VAL A 1021 -2.73 11.67 9.58
CA VAL A 1021 -3.81 12.52 10.09
C VAL A 1021 -3.84 13.81 9.29
N VAL A 1022 -4.98 14.18 8.73
CA VAL A 1022 -5.21 15.53 8.19
C VAL A 1022 -5.73 16.40 9.33
N GLY A 1023 -4.90 17.33 9.80
CA GLY A 1023 -5.20 18.26 10.89
C GLY A 1023 -5.26 19.71 10.39
N ALA A 1024 -5.72 20.65 11.23
CA ALA A 1024 -5.58 22.08 10.92
C ALA A 1024 -4.09 22.44 10.79
N ALA A 1025 -3.72 23.34 9.87
CA ALA A 1025 -2.32 23.67 9.64
C ALA A 1025 -1.63 24.14 10.94
N GLY A 1026 -0.53 23.51 11.32
CA GLY A 1026 0.11 23.62 12.64
C GLY A 1026 -0.04 22.38 13.53
N THR A 1027 -0.93 21.45 13.18
CA THR A 1027 -1.06 20.14 13.84
C THR A 1027 0.23 19.32 13.69
N LEU A 1028 0.87 19.35 12.51
CA LEU A 1028 2.16 18.72 12.26
C LEU A 1028 3.28 19.30 13.14
N GLN A 1029 3.32 20.63 13.31
CA GLN A 1029 4.31 21.27 14.18
C GLN A 1029 4.09 20.88 15.65
N THR A 1030 2.83 20.86 16.08
CA THR A 1030 2.42 20.39 17.41
C THR A 1030 2.85 18.94 17.65
N ALA A 1031 2.61 18.04 16.68
CA ALA A 1031 2.98 16.63 16.77
C ALA A 1031 4.49 16.39 16.72
N LEU A 1032 5.24 17.14 15.90
CA LEU A 1032 6.71 17.09 15.87
C LEU A 1032 7.30 17.45 17.24
N LEU A 1033 6.78 18.51 17.87
CA LEU A 1033 7.34 19.02 19.13
C LEU A 1033 6.87 18.21 20.35
N ALA A 1034 5.64 17.69 20.34
CA ALA A 1034 5.18 16.70 21.32
C ALA A 1034 6.09 15.45 21.28
N LYS A 1035 6.34 14.92 20.07
CA LYS A 1035 7.22 13.77 19.87
C LYS A 1035 8.66 14.04 20.34
N ALA A 1036 9.18 15.24 20.12
CA ALA A 1036 10.53 15.63 20.55
C ALA A 1036 10.67 15.72 22.09
N ASN A 1037 9.60 16.11 22.80
CA ASN A 1037 9.58 16.15 24.26
C ASN A 1037 9.09 14.83 24.90
N ASN A 1038 8.75 13.81 24.09
CA ASN A 1038 8.14 12.54 24.49
C ASN A 1038 6.72 12.66 25.06
N VAL A 1039 6.04 13.79 24.85
CA VAL A 1039 4.64 14.01 25.22
C VAL A 1039 3.74 13.18 24.31
N PRO A 1040 2.79 12.39 24.84
CA PRO A 1040 1.87 11.60 24.03
C PRO A 1040 0.87 12.47 23.27
N LEU A 1041 0.75 12.23 21.96
CA LEU A 1041 -0.25 12.86 21.10
C LEU A 1041 -1.39 11.87 20.80
N LEU A 1042 -2.57 12.15 21.35
CA LEU A 1042 -3.80 11.40 21.07
C LEU A 1042 -4.65 12.17 20.05
N VAL A 1043 -5.08 11.48 19.00
CA VAL A 1043 -5.87 12.06 17.91
C VAL A 1043 -7.31 11.57 18.02
N ALA A 1044 -8.25 12.45 18.35
CA ALA A 1044 -9.67 12.12 18.38
C ALA A 1044 -10.24 12.12 16.96
N CYS A 1045 -10.78 10.97 16.50
CA CYS A 1045 -11.29 10.80 15.14
C CYS A 1045 -12.37 9.71 15.07
N GLU A 1046 -13.60 10.12 14.76
CA GLU A 1046 -14.75 9.30 14.44
C GLU A 1046 -14.51 8.51 13.14
N THR A 1047 -14.86 7.22 13.08
CA THR A 1047 -14.49 6.37 11.93
C THR A 1047 -15.08 6.84 10.60
N HIS A 1048 -16.19 7.57 10.61
CA HIS A 1048 -16.78 8.14 9.39
C HIS A 1048 -15.91 9.22 8.70
N LYS A 1049 -14.85 9.70 9.36
CA LYS A 1049 -13.82 10.61 8.79
C LYS A 1049 -12.65 9.88 8.14
N PHE A 1050 -12.62 8.55 8.14
CA PHE A 1050 -11.52 7.81 7.54
C PHE A 1050 -11.65 7.81 6.02
N SER A 1051 -10.57 8.04 5.28
CA SER A 1051 -10.54 8.01 3.82
C SER A 1051 -9.67 6.88 3.29
N ASP A 1052 -10.19 6.26 2.24
CA ASP A 1052 -9.54 5.33 1.32
C ASP A 1052 -8.34 5.94 0.56
N THR A 1053 -8.19 7.28 0.57
CA THR A 1053 -7.08 7.96 -0.10
C THR A 1053 -5.75 7.86 0.65
N VAL A 1054 -4.66 8.02 -0.12
CA VAL A 1054 -3.29 8.14 0.39
C VAL A 1054 -2.66 9.38 -0.25
N HIS A 1055 -2.25 10.35 0.58
CA HIS A 1055 -1.46 11.49 0.12
C HIS A 1055 0.01 11.07 0.06
N THR A 1056 0.68 11.29 -1.07
CA THR A 1056 2.10 10.97 -1.27
C THR A 1056 3.05 12.06 -0.78
N ASP A 1057 2.55 13.29 -0.61
CA ASP A 1057 3.23 14.40 0.08
C ASP A 1057 2.23 15.19 0.96
N ALA A 1058 2.65 16.37 1.45
CA ALA A 1058 1.85 17.25 2.31
C ALA A 1058 1.29 18.48 1.56
N MET A 1059 1.12 18.40 0.23
CA MET A 1059 0.64 19.49 -0.63
C MET A 1059 -0.45 19.06 -1.65
N ILE A 1060 -0.46 17.79 -2.10
CA ILE A 1060 -1.29 17.31 -3.24
C ILE A 1060 -2.81 17.45 -3.04
N TYR A 1061 -3.33 17.44 -1.80
CA TYR A 1061 -4.75 17.62 -1.50
C TYR A 1061 -4.99 18.59 -0.32
N HIS A 1062 -4.71 19.89 -0.52
CA HIS A 1062 -4.87 20.91 0.52
C HIS A 1062 -5.89 21.98 0.13
N GLU A 1063 -6.81 22.28 1.07
CA GLU A 1063 -7.73 23.41 0.98
C GLU A 1063 -6.96 24.70 1.26
N THR A 1064 -6.73 25.54 0.24
CA THR A 1064 -6.16 26.88 0.45
C THR A 1064 -7.16 27.78 1.18
N GLY A 1065 -6.67 28.74 1.95
CA GLY A 1065 -7.47 29.81 2.56
C GLY A 1065 -7.39 31.12 1.77
N ASP A 1066 -8.15 32.13 2.15
CA ASP A 1066 -8.01 33.49 1.59
C ASP A 1066 -6.60 34.00 1.94
N PRO A 1067 -5.76 34.38 0.95
CA PRO A 1067 -4.41 34.88 1.23
C PRO A 1067 -4.41 36.18 2.06
N GLU A 1068 -5.50 36.95 2.02
CA GLU A 1068 -5.66 38.18 2.81
C GLU A 1068 -5.77 37.90 4.33
N ASP A 1069 -6.02 36.66 4.76
CA ASP A 1069 -6.05 36.28 6.18
C ASP A 1069 -4.65 36.05 6.79
N LEU A 1070 -3.61 36.03 5.96
CA LEU A 1070 -2.20 36.05 6.41
C LEU A 1070 -1.69 37.47 6.70
N ILE A 1071 -2.42 38.50 6.30
CA ILE A 1071 -2.04 39.90 6.51
C ILE A 1071 -2.47 40.33 7.91
N ASP A 1072 -1.54 40.84 8.72
CA ASP A 1072 -1.92 41.54 9.94
C ASP A 1072 -2.66 42.83 9.56
N LYS A 1073 -3.97 42.87 9.84
CA LYS A 1073 -4.87 43.99 9.54
C LYS A 1073 -4.89 45.03 10.67
N THR A 1074 -4.17 44.79 11.76
CA THR A 1074 -4.07 45.70 12.93
C THR A 1074 -2.78 46.53 12.93
N ASP A 1075 -1.71 46.04 12.30
CA ASP A 1075 -0.48 46.81 12.05
C ASP A 1075 -0.56 47.56 10.71
N GLU A 1076 -0.56 48.90 10.75
CA GLU A 1076 -0.53 49.72 9.54
C GLU A 1076 0.77 49.56 8.72
N ASN A 1077 1.85 49.06 9.31
CA ASN A 1077 3.15 48.77 8.68
C ASN A 1077 3.33 47.28 8.32
N SER A 1078 2.26 46.48 8.42
CA SER A 1078 2.26 45.05 8.10
C SER A 1078 2.98 44.76 6.77
N PRO A 1079 4.06 43.95 6.75
CA PRO A 1079 4.94 43.81 5.58
C PRO A 1079 4.30 43.11 4.38
N LEU A 1080 3.07 42.60 4.55
CA LEU A 1080 2.27 41.97 3.50
C LEU A 1080 1.09 42.85 3.03
N LYS A 1081 0.92 44.06 3.58
CA LYS A 1081 -0.25 44.94 3.33
C LYS A 1081 -0.49 45.27 1.86
N ASP A 1082 0.58 45.45 1.08
CA ASP A 1082 0.55 45.69 -0.38
C ASP A 1082 1.15 44.51 -1.17
N TRP A 1083 1.03 43.26 -0.69
CA TRP A 1083 1.71 42.10 -1.29
C TRP A 1083 1.42 41.92 -2.78
N GLN A 1084 0.21 42.24 -3.22
CA GLN A 1084 -0.21 42.10 -4.62
C GLN A 1084 0.55 43.06 -5.56
N SER A 1085 1.14 44.14 -5.03
CA SER A 1085 1.98 45.08 -5.80
C SER A 1085 3.37 44.53 -6.15
N ASN A 1086 3.84 43.50 -5.44
CA ASN A 1086 5.14 42.89 -5.66
C ASN A 1086 4.98 41.65 -6.57
N PRO A 1087 5.39 41.71 -7.85
CA PRO A 1087 5.19 40.60 -8.78
C PRO A 1087 5.97 39.33 -8.41
N ASN A 1088 6.98 39.44 -7.53
CA ASN A 1088 7.79 38.30 -7.07
C ASN A 1088 7.23 37.64 -5.80
N LEU A 1089 6.11 38.13 -5.25
CA LEU A 1089 5.49 37.62 -4.03
C LEU A 1089 4.11 37.04 -4.33
N ASN A 1090 3.84 35.84 -3.84
CA ASN A 1090 2.54 35.19 -3.94
C ASN A 1090 2.25 34.49 -2.61
N LEU A 1091 1.13 34.84 -1.97
CA LEU A 1091 0.75 34.32 -0.66
C LEU A 1091 -0.02 33.01 -0.78
N LEU A 1092 0.40 32.00 -0.02
CA LEU A 1092 -0.21 30.67 0.03
C LEU A 1092 -0.69 30.38 1.46
N ASN A 1093 -1.99 30.57 1.69
CA ASN A 1093 -2.65 30.19 2.94
C ASN A 1093 -3.11 28.73 2.84
N LEU A 1094 -2.76 27.86 3.80
CA LEU A 1094 -3.14 26.45 3.84
C LEU A 1094 -4.03 26.18 5.06
N THR A 1095 -5.24 25.67 4.85
CA THR A 1095 -6.21 25.44 5.95
C THR A 1095 -5.86 24.18 6.78
N TYR A 1096 -5.16 23.22 6.18
CA TYR A 1096 -4.85 21.91 6.78
C TYR A 1096 -3.40 21.48 6.52
N ASP A 1097 -2.86 20.60 7.36
CA ASP A 1097 -1.59 19.88 7.15
C ASP A 1097 -1.77 18.35 7.22
N VAL A 1098 -0.76 17.60 6.77
CA VAL A 1098 -0.70 16.13 6.92
C VAL A 1098 0.34 15.77 7.98
N THR A 1099 -0.13 15.22 9.09
CA THR A 1099 0.68 14.73 10.21
C THR A 1099 0.97 13.22 10.03
N PRO A 1100 2.24 12.79 9.85
CA PRO A 1100 2.59 11.39 9.66
C PRO A 1100 2.26 10.49 10.87
N PRO A 1101 1.88 9.22 10.64
CA PRO A 1101 1.47 8.28 11.70
C PRO A 1101 2.56 8.03 12.76
N SER A 1102 3.83 8.22 12.42
CA SER A 1102 4.97 8.04 13.33
C SER A 1102 5.12 9.12 14.41
N LEU A 1103 4.40 10.24 14.28
CA LEU A 1103 4.35 11.32 15.30
C LEU A 1103 3.18 11.15 16.27
N VAL A 1104 2.13 10.43 15.86
CA VAL A 1104 0.94 10.13 16.67
C VAL A 1104 1.26 9.01 17.67
N THR A 1105 0.70 9.10 18.88
CA THR A 1105 0.80 8.03 19.88
C THR A 1105 -0.34 7.02 19.71
N ALA A 1106 -1.58 7.50 19.57
CA ALA A 1106 -2.73 6.69 19.18
C ALA A 1106 -3.84 7.56 18.57
N VAL A 1107 -4.71 6.94 17.77
CA VAL A 1107 -6.00 7.50 17.36
C VAL A 1107 -7.06 6.96 18.30
N VAL A 1108 -7.92 7.82 18.85
CA VAL A 1108 -9.07 7.43 19.66
C VAL A 1108 -10.32 7.50 18.79
N THR A 1109 -10.93 6.33 18.60
CA THR A 1109 -12.16 6.11 17.83
C THR A 1109 -13.24 5.56 18.75
N GLU A 1110 -14.49 5.58 18.28
CA GLU A 1110 -15.64 4.96 18.93
C GLU A 1110 -15.53 3.43 19.04
N LEU A 1111 -14.70 2.79 18.21
CA LEU A 1111 -14.44 1.35 18.25
C LEU A 1111 -13.41 1.00 19.34
N ALA A 1112 -12.30 1.75 19.37
CA ALA A 1112 -11.18 1.54 20.28
C ALA A 1112 -10.15 2.69 20.23
N ILE A 1113 -9.21 2.68 21.19
CA ILE A 1113 -7.92 3.37 21.05
C ILE A 1113 -7.02 2.50 20.17
N LEU A 1114 -6.65 3.01 18.99
CA LEU A 1114 -5.98 2.25 17.93
C LEU A 1114 -4.65 2.92 17.53
N PRO A 1115 -3.64 2.15 17.08
CA PRO A 1115 -2.51 2.73 16.35
C PRO A 1115 -2.98 3.23 14.97
N CYS A 1116 -2.31 4.26 14.43
CA CYS A 1116 -2.62 4.77 13.09
C CYS A 1116 -2.61 3.69 11.98
N THR A 1117 -1.78 2.66 12.12
CA THR A 1117 -1.68 1.53 11.19
C THR A 1117 -2.93 0.63 11.16
N SER A 1118 -3.90 0.84 12.06
CA SER A 1118 -5.22 0.19 11.98
C SER A 1118 -6.18 0.85 10.98
N ALA A 1119 -5.85 2.01 10.40
CA ALA A 1119 -6.75 2.70 9.44
C ALA A 1119 -7.20 1.80 8.26
N PRO A 1120 -6.34 1.00 7.60
CA PRO A 1120 -6.77 0.03 6.58
C PRO A 1120 -7.67 -1.11 7.09
N VAL A 1121 -7.71 -1.37 8.40
CA VAL A 1121 -8.58 -2.40 9.00
C VAL A 1121 -9.97 -1.81 9.23
N VAL A 1122 -10.04 -0.63 9.84
CA VAL A 1122 -11.29 0.12 10.05
C VAL A 1122 -11.96 0.48 8.73
N LEU A 1123 -11.19 0.93 7.73
CA LEU A 1123 -11.70 1.21 6.38
C LEU A 1123 -12.32 -0.01 5.71
N ARG A 1124 -11.72 -1.20 5.85
CA ARG A 1124 -12.31 -2.45 5.31
C ARG A 1124 -13.58 -2.85 6.06
N PHE A 1125 -13.65 -2.64 7.37
CA PHE A 1125 -14.89 -2.85 8.13
C PHE A 1125 -16.00 -1.91 7.63
N LYS A 1126 -15.72 -0.61 7.51
CA LYS A 1126 -16.68 0.39 6.99
C LYS A 1126 -17.08 0.15 5.53
N LEU A 1127 -16.16 -0.27 4.64
CA LEU A 1127 -16.54 -0.64 3.27
C LEU A 1127 -17.48 -1.85 3.25
N SER A 1128 -17.25 -2.85 4.11
CA SER A 1128 -18.16 -4.00 4.24
C SER A 1128 -19.54 -3.65 4.82
N GLU A 1129 -19.66 -2.62 5.68
CA GLU A 1129 -20.98 -2.06 6.08
C GLU A 1129 -21.75 -1.48 4.87
N TYR A 1130 -21.05 -1.01 3.83
CA TYR A 1130 -21.64 -0.48 2.60
C TYR A 1130 -21.72 -1.52 1.47
N GLY A 1131 -21.38 -2.79 1.72
CA GLY A 1131 -21.35 -3.85 0.70
C GLY A 1131 -20.30 -3.65 -0.40
N ILE A 1132 -19.15 -3.04 -0.08
CA ILE A 1132 -18.03 -2.73 -0.99
C ILE A 1132 -16.77 -3.53 -0.60
#